data_AF-A0A0C9LQ18-F1
#
_entry.id   AF-A0A0C9LQ18-F1
#
_cell.length_a   1.000
_cell.length_b   1.000
_cell.length_c   1.000
_cell.angle_alpha   90.00
_cell.angle_beta   90.00
_cell.angle_gamma   90.00
#
_symmetry.space_group_name_H-M   'P 1'
#
loop_
_entity.id
_entity.type
_entity.pdbx_description
1 polymer ?
#
loop_
_entity_poly.entity_id
_entity_poly.type
_entity_poly.pdbx_seq_one_letter_code
_entity_poly.pdbx_strand_id
1 'polypeptide(L)'
;MTTAEPGNEFKAISDASATLESKAAIDRNFPDLHKTFTEHPKYCENASNDYKNVVLKNPIAMSTSVLSDIQQFDQKSPCGFAPLINRAYFVIKNRLCLLDYTKRDIAYIEEEDDIVGVGFAVPKPGIFVDSVKQLLVIATATMIKIIGISNGPDGLKLLNSFLTTLNNGVCMHQIVGTSQGRIFMLGKDDNVWELDYKAKESWFSSRCSKKLQTSGSSLNFLFGKPRDPIVQLAVNESGTILYQLTQNSSIHVVYLGTDGFTYNTAYKKHDCIADAKISQPTSKQFTPETRIVSIHTTTKAESLSYHLVAITSNGSRIYYNNQKDAQQMNYDAEPTGLVTVHVRTPADSVAATDTVSHCLYRNGLMMFVKNPDANPTQSQIVAYSPNLASLGNLALANATAQLIEDGTTLDVHGKVLAMVEAPTGSDDINEFKYAYHTPSRHFLVLTTSGVTLLAKQRPVDMLHNLLLKTGIDTRFRLKEIEPFFNHFGYLNTCSLCFNLICSANLPSSDSLYSNSAIKDPEVQAALEVLRKFGQVSSVLKDFNNRSYSSIHDGLALFIYRTVQDIWGKSLIKETTTSAGISYTNNIASQELKGIKNTVTSVRKNIDQNPGLFHFTADSPETISYNNLLIFLDYLKDSMSFFIYLTETGLDAIIKGISNPASQTRLLRNDIKTLLTTHEGVSTVTSDLPAALIDYTTKRYGDNLEYVIDMLTSQCGSFCRAKDVLIYNAAKQISSAKTANSEQARAILANSFTTLSRIAGSIPCSKAAEFASQYVELGHHVYGILLALDCAQVRDPLNDATAYLDAGCPPDDARQRIFAAKKPFYDIAIDVLKSVLLNPSQPADYRANIMLKAFDPARKDKAFQFYAYDAFLEENIASVLIDIKAPNLEQYLKHSAEYKHYQLLALYYKTSECFDKAAKVYALLSQFQHISPEEKIEYIAKAEMCARAVTSFFF
;
A
#
# COMPACT_ATOMS: atom_id res chain seq x y z
N MET A 1 24.01 12.14 -9.85
CA MET A 1 23.14 12.68 -8.78
C MET A 1 23.93 13.74 -8.03
N THR A 2 23.93 14.96 -8.54
CA THR A 2 24.40 16.15 -7.83
C THR A 2 23.41 16.44 -6.71
N THR A 3 23.92 16.77 -5.52
CA THR A 3 23.18 17.12 -4.32
C THR A 3 22.17 18.23 -4.60
N ALA A 4 20.92 17.86 -4.90
CA ALA A 4 19.81 18.79 -4.87
C ALA A 4 19.60 19.25 -3.43
N GLU A 5 19.30 20.53 -3.23
CA GLU A 5 18.93 21.05 -1.92
C GLU A 5 17.75 20.24 -1.34
N PRO A 6 17.70 19.98 -0.01
CA PRO A 6 16.69 19.14 0.63
C PRO A 6 15.23 19.52 0.29
N GLY A 7 14.96 20.78 -0.05
CA GLY A 7 13.64 21.26 -0.46
C GLY A 7 13.15 20.74 -1.82
N ASN A 8 14.06 20.41 -2.74
CA ASN A 8 13.70 19.96 -4.09
C ASN A 8 13.27 18.47 -4.11
N GLU A 9 13.86 17.63 -3.26
CA GLU A 9 13.52 16.21 -3.16
C GLU A 9 12.14 16.00 -2.52
N PHE A 10 11.83 16.75 -1.45
CA PHE A 10 10.50 16.73 -0.85
C PHE A 10 9.40 17.17 -1.83
N LYS A 11 9.65 18.24 -2.59
CA LYS A 11 8.72 18.70 -3.63
C LYS A 11 8.46 17.61 -4.66
N ALA A 12 9.51 16.92 -5.13
CA ALA A 12 9.37 15.80 -6.05
C ALA A 12 8.50 14.66 -5.48
N ILE A 13 8.69 14.29 -4.21
CA ILE A 13 7.87 13.27 -3.52
C ILE A 13 6.40 13.71 -3.44
N SER A 14 6.15 14.98 -3.08
CA SER A 14 4.80 15.52 -2.98
C SER A 14 4.09 15.57 -4.33
N ASP A 15 4.78 16.04 -5.37
CA ASP A 15 4.26 16.11 -6.75
C ASP A 15 4.01 14.70 -7.34
N ALA A 16 4.88 13.73 -7.04
CA ALA A 16 4.68 12.34 -7.42
C ALA A 16 3.45 11.74 -6.73
N SER A 17 3.29 11.98 -5.42
CA SER A 17 2.10 11.56 -4.67
C SER A 17 0.83 12.16 -5.27
N ALA A 18 0.80 13.46 -5.55
CA ALA A 18 -0.33 14.12 -6.21
C ALA A 18 -0.65 13.50 -7.58
N THR A 19 0.39 13.13 -8.34
CA THR A 19 0.25 12.42 -9.62
C THR A 19 -0.41 11.06 -9.41
N LEU A 20 0.09 10.22 -8.50
CA LEU A 20 -0.52 8.93 -8.15
C LEU A 20 -1.99 9.08 -7.77
N GLU A 21 -2.30 10.04 -6.88
CA GLU A 21 -3.65 10.29 -6.39
C GLU A 21 -4.63 10.70 -7.50
N SER A 22 -4.16 11.50 -8.47
CA SER A 22 -4.96 11.88 -9.63
C SER A 22 -5.33 10.67 -10.50
N LYS A 23 -4.42 9.68 -10.64
CA LYS A 23 -4.67 8.47 -11.44
C LYS A 23 -5.43 7.41 -10.66
N ALA A 24 -5.23 7.34 -9.34
CA ALA A 24 -5.94 6.46 -8.41
C ALA A 24 -7.46 6.69 -8.39
N ALA A 25 -7.92 7.87 -8.81
CA ALA A 25 -9.34 8.20 -8.88
C ALA A 25 -10.15 7.16 -9.69
N ILE A 26 -9.55 6.55 -10.72
CA ILE A 26 -10.23 5.55 -11.55
C ILE A 26 -10.55 4.26 -10.78
N ASP A 27 -9.71 3.90 -9.82
CA ASP A 27 -9.88 2.71 -9.00
C ASP A 27 -10.81 3.00 -7.80
N ARG A 28 -10.76 4.23 -7.25
CA ARG A 28 -11.59 4.65 -6.10
C ARG A 28 -13.02 4.99 -6.49
N ASN A 29 -13.22 5.55 -7.69
CA ASN A 29 -14.52 5.92 -8.22
C ASN A 29 -15.09 4.82 -9.11
N PHE A 30 -14.59 3.58 -8.98
CA PHE A 30 -15.15 2.45 -9.68
C PHE A 30 -16.65 2.32 -9.31
N PRO A 31 -17.56 2.21 -10.29
CA PRO A 31 -18.98 2.35 -10.02
C PRO A 31 -19.54 1.18 -9.21
N ASP A 32 -20.40 1.50 -8.23
CA ASP A 32 -21.31 0.54 -7.61
C ASP A 32 -22.21 -0.08 -8.68
N LEU A 33 -22.35 -1.42 -8.71
CA LEU A 33 -23.05 -2.10 -9.80
C LEU A 33 -24.51 -1.66 -9.93
N HIS A 34 -25.20 -1.40 -8.82
CA HIS A 34 -26.59 -0.95 -8.87
C HIS A 34 -26.74 0.37 -9.61
N LYS A 35 -25.79 1.31 -9.43
CA LYS A 35 -25.79 2.61 -10.12
C LYS A 35 -25.62 2.50 -11.63
N THR A 36 -25.25 1.32 -12.14
CA THR A 36 -25.09 1.05 -13.57
C THR A 36 -26.28 0.28 -14.16
N PHE A 37 -27.26 -0.14 -13.35
CA PHE A 37 -28.42 -0.88 -13.87
C PHE A 37 -29.25 -0.01 -14.82
N THR A 38 -29.68 -0.61 -15.92
CA THR A 38 -30.53 0.01 -16.94
C THR A 38 -31.75 -0.85 -17.22
N GLU A 39 -32.86 -0.25 -17.64
CA GLU A 39 -34.12 -0.95 -17.92
C GLU A 39 -33.95 -2.11 -18.92
N HIS A 40 -33.16 -1.89 -19.97
CA HIS A 40 -32.84 -2.91 -20.97
C HIS A 40 -31.46 -3.50 -20.71
N PRO A 41 -31.36 -4.82 -20.49
CA PRO A 41 -30.07 -5.49 -20.36
C PRO A 41 -29.25 -5.39 -21.63
N LYS A 42 -27.94 -5.20 -21.50
CA LYS A 42 -26.99 -5.27 -22.62
C LYS A 42 -25.98 -6.38 -22.37
N TYR A 43 -25.79 -7.20 -23.38
CA TYR A 43 -24.85 -8.31 -23.38
C TYR A 43 -23.87 -8.16 -24.52
N CYS A 44 -22.59 -8.36 -24.22
CA CYS A 44 -21.53 -8.59 -25.18
C CYS A 44 -21.33 -10.11 -25.27
N GLU A 45 -22.00 -10.74 -26.22
CA GLU A 45 -21.73 -12.14 -26.55
C GLU A 45 -20.47 -12.16 -27.43
N ASN A 46 -19.37 -12.67 -26.88
CA ASN A 46 -18.02 -12.51 -27.42
C ASN A 46 -17.89 -12.91 -28.90
N ALA A 47 -17.36 -12.00 -29.73
CA ALA A 47 -17.02 -12.25 -31.14
C ALA A 47 -15.61 -12.86 -31.35
N SER A 48 -14.77 -12.93 -30.30
CA SER A 48 -13.41 -13.51 -30.37
C SER A 48 -13.07 -14.34 -29.13
N ASN A 49 -12.42 -15.49 -29.34
CA ASN A 49 -11.95 -16.39 -28.27
C ASN A 49 -10.88 -15.74 -27.36
N ASP A 50 -10.18 -14.71 -27.84
CA ASP A 50 -9.07 -14.08 -27.12
C ASP A 50 -9.52 -13.23 -25.90
N TYR A 51 -10.83 -12.95 -25.77
CA TYR A 51 -11.41 -12.09 -24.71
C TYR A 51 -12.46 -12.80 -23.83
N LYS A 52 -12.43 -14.13 -23.76
CA LYS A 52 -13.40 -14.87 -22.93
C LYS A 52 -13.19 -14.61 -21.44
N ASN A 53 -14.19 -14.01 -20.78
CA ASN A 53 -14.13 -13.72 -19.34
C ASN A 53 -14.10 -14.97 -18.46
N VAL A 54 -14.71 -16.07 -18.91
CA VAL A 54 -14.64 -17.36 -18.21
C VAL A 54 -14.10 -18.39 -19.18
N VAL A 55 -13.09 -19.15 -18.75
CA VAL A 55 -12.44 -20.17 -19.56
C VAL A 55 -12.36 -21.51 -18.84
N LEU A 56 -12.43 -22.57 -19.63
CA LEU A 56 -12.11 -23.93 -19.20
C LEU A 56 -10.59 -24.03 -18.95
N LYS A 57 -10.19 -24.37 -17.73
CA LYS A 57 -8.81 -24.81 -17.45
C LYS A 57 -8.71 -26.31 -17.74
N ASN A 58 -7.48 -26.84 -17.74
CA ASN A 58 -7.26 -28.26 -18.01
C ASN A 58 -8.13 -29.15 -17.09
N PRO A 59 -8.86 -30.15 -17.64
CA PRO A 59 -9.65 -31.08 -16.83
C PRO A 59 -8.78 -31.77 -15.79
N ILE A 60 -9.31 -31.96 -14.58
CA ILE A 60 -8.59 -32.71 -13.54
C ILE A 60 -8.73 -34.18 -13.88
N ALA A 61 -7.68 -34.78 -14.43
CA ALA A 61 -7.67 -36.19 -14.80
C ALA A 61 -7.89 -37.06 -13.55
N MET A 62 -8.97 -37.84 -13.55
CA MET A 62 -9.35 -38.72 -12.44
C MET A 62 -8.83 -40.14 -12.66
N SER A 63 -8.58 -40.86 -11.56
CA SER A 63 -8.27 -42.29 -11.61
C SER A 63 -9.50 -43.11 -12.06
N THR A 64 -9.25 -44.31 -12.58
CA THR A 64 -10.32 -45.22 -13.00
C THR A 64 -11.23 -45.64 -11.84
N SER A 65 -10.71 -45.74 -10.62
CA SER A 65 -11.49 -46.03 -9.42
C SER A 65 -12.49 -44.91 -9.11
N VAL A 66 -12.05 -43.65 -9.15
CA VAL A 66 -12.93 -42.49 -8.93
C VAL A 66 -14.03 -42.43 -9.99
N LEU A 67 -13.70 -42.69 -11.26
CA LEU A 67 -14.69 -42.71 -12.34
C LEU A 67 -15.72 -43.83 -12.15
N SER A 68 -15.28 -45.02 -11.72
CA SER A 68 -16.17 -46.14 -11.40
C SER A 68 -17.13 -45.81 -10.25
N ASP A 69 -16.65 -45.12 -9.21
CA ASP A 69 -17.49 -44.68 -8.10
C ASP A 69 -18.52 -43.62 -8.55
N ILE A 70 -18.09 -42.64 -9.36
CA ILE A 70 -19.00 -41.63 -9.93
C ILE A 70 -20.08 -42.27 -10.82
N GLN A 71 -19.77 -43.35 -11.55
CA GLN A 71 -20.77 -44.06 -12.35
C GLN A 71 -21.85 -44.76 -11.52
N GLN A 72 -21.57 -45.09 -10.25
CA GLN A 72 -22.54 -45.68 -9.32
C GLN A 72 -23.39 -44.64 -8.59
N PHE A 73 -23.10 -43.35 -8.77
CA PHE A 73 -23.82 -42.25 -8.12
C PHE A 73 -25.26 -42.14 -8.63
N ASP A 74 -26.23 -42.16 -7.71
CA ASP A 74 -27.60 -41.77 -7.99
C ASP A 74 -27.71 -40.23 -7.92
N GLN A 75 -28.23 -39.60 -8.97
CA GLN A 75 -28.42 -38.14 -9.07
C GLN A 75 -29.30 -37.55 -7.95
N LYS A 76 -30.08 -38.38 -7.25
CA LYS A 76 -30.88 -37.97 -6.08
C LYS A 76 -30.09 -38.00 -4.76
N SER A 77 -28.90 -38.58 -4.76
CA SER A 77 -28.04 -38.67 -3.57
C SER A 77 -27.27 -37.36 -3.35
N PRO A 78 -26.91 -37.03 -2.10
CA PRO A 78 -26.13 -35.83 -1.80
C PRO A 78 -24.80 -35.81 -2.56
N CYS A 79 -24.49 -34.67 -3.19
CA CYS A 79 -23.17 -34.39 -3.75
C CYS A 79 -22.87 -32.88 -3.70
N GLY A 80 -21.61 -32.52 -3.82
CA GLY A 80 -21.19 -31.14 -3.79
C GLY A 80 -19.69 -30.97 -3.57
N PHE A 81 -19.34 -29.86 -2.94
CA PHE A 81 -17.96 -29.49 -2.66
C PHE A 81 -17.78 -29.02 -1.22
N ALA A 82 -16.56 -29.21 -0.72
CA ALA A 82 -16.03 -28.61 0.50
C ALA A 82 -14.69 -27.94 0.13
N PRO A 83 -14.75 -26.73 -0.48
CA PRO A 83 -13.57 -26.17 -1.12
C PRO A 83 -12.54 -25.64 -0.12
N LEU A 84 -12.92 -25.36 1.13
CA LEU A 84 -11.98 -25.01 2.21
C LEU A 84 -11.01 -26.15 2.60
N ILE A 85 -11.34 -27.39 2.23
CA ILE A 85 -10.51 -28.58 2.47
C ILE A 85 -10.13 -29.29 1.18
N ASN A 86 -10.27 -28.61 0.03
CA ASN A 86 -9.96 -29.14 -1.28
C ASN A 86 -10.68 -30.47 -1.62
N ARG A 87 -11.95 -30.63 -1.23
CA ARG A 87 -12.73 -31.86 -1.50
C ARG A 87 -13.95 -31.60 -2.39
N ALA A 88 -14.21 -32.52 -3.30
CA ALA A 88 -15.54 -32.79 -3.82
C ALA A 88 -16.13 -33.97 -3.03
N TYR A 89 -17.45 -34.05 -2.93
CA TYR A 89 -18.10 -35.18 -2.27
C TYR A 89 -19.32 -35.67 -3.05
N PHE A 90 -19.59 -36.97 -2.92
CA PHE A 90 -20.80 -37.61 -3.40
C PHE A 90 -21.10 -38.84 -2.54
N VAL A 91 -22.37 -39.22 -2.48
CA VAL A 91 -22.84 -40.31 -1.62
C VAL A 91 -23.31 -41.48 -2.47
N ILE A 92 -22.89 -42.68 -2.08
CA ILE A 92 -23.39 -43.96 -2.60
C ILE A 92 -23.98 -44.72 -1.41
N LYS A 93 -25.31 -44.71 -1.27
CA LYS A 93 -26.04 -45.34 -0.15
C LYS A 93 -25.52 -44.85 1.21
N ASN A 94 -24.87 -45.72 1.98
CA ASN A 94 -24.31 -45.45 3.30
C ASN A 94 -22.84 -44.99 3.26
N ARG A 95 -22.26 -44.77 2.07
CA ARG A 95 -20.86 -44.37 1.90
C ARG A 95 -20.75 -42.93 1.37
N LEU A 96 -20.07 -42.08 2.12
CA LEU A 96 -19.65 -40.74 1.69
C LEU A 96 -18.26 -40.83 1.06
N CYS A 97 -18.18 -40.49 -0.21
CA CYS A 97 -16.95 -40.40 -0.98
C CYS A 97 -16.40 -38.97 -0.92
N LEU A 98 -15.15 -38.80 -0.50
CA LEU A 98 -14.44 -37.52 -0.39
C LEU A 98 -13.26 -37.51 -1.36
N LEU A 99 -13.45 -36.87 -2.51
CA LEU A 99 -12.46 -36.74 -3.58
C LEU A 99 -11.57 -35.52 -3.35
N ASP A 100 -10.28 -35.73 -3.10
CA ASP A 100 -9.26 -34.67 -3.17
C ASP A 100 -8.97 -34.34 -4.63
N TYR A 101 -9.53 -33.23 -5.11
CA TYR A 101 -9.30 -32.81 -6.50
C TYR A 101 -7.90 -32.21 -6.72
N THR A 102 -7.12 -31.98 -5.65
CA THR A 102 -5.72 -31.52 -5.76
C THR A 102 -4.75 -32.71 -5.83
N LYS A 103 -4.93 -33.71 -4.95
CA LYS A 103 -4.11 -34.94 -4.92
C LYS A 103 -4.62 -36.04 -5.86
N ARG A 104 -5.84 -35.90 -6.37
CA ARG A 104 -6.54 -36.89 -7.22
C ARG A 104 -6.73 -38.23 -6.50
N ASP A 105 -6.92 -38.17 -5.19
CA ASP A 105 -7.20 -39.32 -4.32
C ASP A 105 -8.64 -39.26 -3.77
N ILE A 106 -9.12 -40.39 -3.27
CA ILE A 106 -10.46 -40.52 -2.73
C ILE A 106 -10.40 -41.22 -1.37
N ALA A 107 -11.12 -40.66 -0.41
CA ALA A 107 -11.32 -41.23 0.91
C ALA A 107 -12.80 -41.56 1.11
N TYR A 108 -13.08 -42.51 2.01
CA TYR A 108 -14.43 -42.99 2.26
C TYR A 108 -14.77 -42.85 3.74
N ILE A 109 -16.01 -42.46 4.01
CA ILE A 109 -16.65 -42.57 5.33
C ILE A 109 -17.86 -43.46 5.15
N GLU A 110 -17.91 -44.57 5.88
CA GLU A 110 -19.04 -45.49 5.87
C GLU A 110 -19.90 -45.30 7.11
N GLU A 111 -21.20 -45.42 6.91
CA GLU A 111 -22.22 -45.30 7.92
C GLU A 111 -23.06 -46.57 8.04
N GLU A 112 -23.75 -46.75 9.16
CA GLU A 112 -24.64 -47.90 9.35
C GLU A 112 -25.90 -47.78 8.46
N ASP A 113 -26.44 -46.56 8.36
CA ASP A 113 -27.62 -46.24 7.57
C ASP A 113 -27.29 -45.39 6.34
N ASP A 114 -28.18 -45.40 5.34
CA ASP A 114 -28.06 -44.57 4.15
C ASP A 114 -27.87 -43.08 4.51
N ILE A 115 -26.90 -42.44 3.86
CA ILE A 115 -26.61 -41.03 4.03
C ILE A 115 -27.57 -40.23 3.12
N VAL A 116 -28.36 -39.34 3.74
CA VAL A 116 -29.40 -38.56 3.06
C VAL A 116 -29.11 -37.07 3.01
N GLY A 117 -28.09 -36.61 3.76
CA GLY A 117 -27.65 -35.22 3.75
C GLY A 117 -26.20 -35.07 4.21
N VAL A 118 -25.51 -34.12 3.60
CA VAL A 118 -24.12 -33.76 3.93
C VAL A 118 -24.00 -32.24 3.94
N GLY A 119 -23.30 -31.69 4.93
CA GLY A 119 -23.09 -30.25 5.05
C GLY A 119 -21.76 -29.91 5.70
N PHE A 120 -21.33 -28.66 5.48
CA PHE A 120 -20.10 -28.14 6.06
C PHE A 120 -20.39 -26.82 6.78
N ALA A 121 -19.77 -26.62 7.94
CA ALA A 121 -19.96 -25.42 8.75
C ALA A 121 -18.68 -25.01 9.49
N VAL A 122 -18.59 -23.75 9.90
CA VAL A 122 -17.57 -23.29 10.85
C VAL A 122 -17.97 -23.74 12.26
N PRO A 123 -17.05 -24.15 13.14
CA PRO A 123 -17.40 -24.46 14.53
C PRO A 123 -17.77 -23.21 15.32
N LYS A 124 -18.74 -23.31 16.23
CA LYS A 124 -18.99 -22.28 17.24
C LYS A 124 -17.73 -22.04 18.09
N PRO A 125 -17.40 -20.79 18.44
CA PRO A 125 -16.26 -20.47 19.29
C PRO A 125 -16.28 -21.25 20.62
N GLY A 126 -15.13 -21.77 21.03
CA GLY A 126 -14.94 -22.41 22.34
C GLY A 126 -15.52 -23.82 22.50
N ILE A 127 -16.09 -24.43 21.45
CA ILE A 127 -16.60 -25.81 21.53
C ILE A 127 -15.55 -26.86 21.16
N PHE A 128 -14.79 -26.60 20.10
CA PHE A 128 -13.76 -27.50 19.59
C PHE A 128 -12.37 -26.95 19.92
N VAL A 129 -11.36 -27.81 19.87
CA VAL A 129 -9.95 -27.36 19.92
C VAL A 129 -9.63 -26.47 18.73
N ASP A 130 -8.73 -25.51 18.92
CA ASP A 130 -8.44 -24.46 17.93
C ASP A 130 -7.96 -24.96 16.57
N SER A 131 -7.45 -26.20 16.49
CA SER A 131 -7.05 -26.84 15.23
C SER A 131 -8.23 -27.25 14.34
N VAL A 132 -9.45 -27.34 14.88
CA VAL A 132 -10.67 -27.61 14.11
C VAL A 132 -11.18 -26.30 13.52
N LYS A 133 -11.11 -26.18 12.19
CA LYS A 133 -11.57 -24.98 11.46
C LYS A 133 -12.86 -25.20 10.69
N GLN A 134 -13.23 -26.46 10.47
CA GLN A 134 -14.46 -26.82 9.75
C GLN A 134 -15.11 -28.04 10.40
N LEU A 135 -16.42 -28.15 10.27
CA LEU A 135 -17.24 -29.27 10.68
C LEU A 135 -17.84 -29.94 9.45
N LEU A 136 -17.88 -31.27 9.46
CA LEU A 136 -18.66 -32.11 8.55
C LEU A 136 -19.90 -32.59 9.28
N VAL A 137 -21.07 -32.30 8.73
CA VAL A 137 -22.36 -32.77 9.24
C VAL A 137 -22.85 -33.87 8.31
N ILE A 138 -23.09 -35.06 8.85
CA ILE A 138 -23.66 -36.19 8.10
C ILE A 138 -25.03 -36.50 8.69
N ALA A 139 -26.06 -36.44 7.85
CA ALA A 139 -27.42 -36.88 8.18
C ALA A 139 -27.68 -38.21 7.48
N THR A 140 -27.92 -39.26 8.26
CA THR A 140 -28.38 -40.56 7.79
C THR A 140 -29.91 -40.66 7.87
N ALA A 141 -30.47 -41.79 7.42
CA ALA A 141 -31.89 -42.08 7.58
C ALA A 141 -32.36 -42.01 9.05
N THR A 142 -31.47 -42.25 10.02
CA THR A 142 -31.81 -42.38 11.45
C THR A 142 -31.19 -41.31 12.35
N MET A 143 -30.00 -40.80 12.03
CA MET A 143 -29.20 -39.94 12.91
C MET A 143 -28.53 -38.78 12.18
N ILE A 144 -28.16 -37.75 12.93
CA ILE A 144 -27.34 -36.61 12.48
C ILE A 144 -26.09 -36.58 13.35
N LYS A 145 -24.91 -36.49 12.73
CA LYS A 145 -23.62 -36.43 13.43
C LYS A 145 -22.81 -35.22 12.98
N ILE A 146 -21.98 -34.71 13.89
CA ILE A 146 -20.99 -33.67 13.62
C ILE A 146 -19.59 -34.28 13.75
N ILE A 147 -18.74 -34.07 12.76
CA ILE A 147 -17.35 -34.51 12.73
C ILE A 147 -16.47 -33.27 12.63
N GLY A 148 -15.46 -33.15 13.49
CA GLY A 148 -14.49 -32.06 13.41
C GLY A 148 -13.47 -32.33 12.30
N ILE A 149 -13.13 -31.30 11.52
CA ILE A 149 -12.11 -31.39 10.47
C ILE A 149 -10.92 -30.52 10.86
N SER A 150 -9.73 -31.12 10.82
CA SER A 150 -8.45 -30.47 11.07
C SER A 150 -7.42 -30.85 10.02
N ASN A 151 -6.39 -30.02 9.83
CA ASN A 151 -5.25 -30.34 8.99
C ASN A 151 -4.14 -30.96 9.87
N GLY A 152 -3.70 -32.16 9.53
CA GLY A 152 -2.55 -32.83 10.13
C GLY A 152 -1.34 -32.90 9.18
N PRO A 153 -0.20 -33.44 9.64
CA PRO A 153 1.02 -33.58 8.83
C PRO A 153 0.80 -34.38 7.55
N ASP A 154 -0.03 -35.42 7.62
CA ASP A 154 -0.31 -36.33 6.49
C ASP A 154 -1.55 -35.90 5.66
N GLY A 155 -2.14 -34.74 5.98
CA GLY A 155 -3.32 -34.21 5.30
C GLY A 155 -4.56 -34.11 6.19
N LEU A 156 -5.74 -34.30 5.59
CA LEU A 156 -7.03 -34.11 6.25
C LEU A 156 -7.23 -35.12 7.39
N LYS A 157 -7.52 -34.63 8.60
CA LYS A 157 -7.83 -35.46 9.77
C LYS A 157 -9.26 -35.22 10.23
N LEU A 158 -10.03 -36.31 10.28
CA LEU A 158 -11.39 -36.35 10.80
C LEU A 158 -11.37 -36.70 12.30
N LEU A 159 -12.00 -35.86 13.11
CA LEU A 159 -12.07 -35.99 14.56
C LEU A 159 -13.51 -36.33 14.96
N ASN A 160 -13.71 -37.53 15.51
CA ASN A 160 -15.00 -37.91 16.05
C ASN A 160 -15.33 -37.03 17.27
N SER A 161 -16.42 -36.27 17.18
CA SER A 161 -16.84 -35.36 18.26
C SER A 161 -17.80 -36.01 19.26
N PHE A 162 -18.33 -37.20 18.91
CA PHE A 162 -19.46 -37.86 19.58
C PHE A 162 -20.73 -37.00 19.70
N LEU A 163 -20.83 -35.91 18.91
CA LEU A 163 -22.02 -35.07 18.85
C LEU A 163 -23.01 -35.66 17.85
N THR A 164 -24.02 -36.34 18.37
CA THR A 164 -25.06 -37.01 17.58
C THR A 164 -26.45 -36.69 18.10
N THR A 165 -27.44 -36.62 17.22
CA THR A 165 -28.86 -36.54 17.57
C THR A 165 -29.67 -37.43 16.63
N LEU A 166 -30.83 -37.93 17.09
CA LEU A 166 -31.75 -38.66 16.24
C LEU A 166 -32.41 -37.75 15.20
N ASN A 167 -32.67 -38.31 14.03
CA ASN A 167 -33.33 -37.62 12.94
C ASN A 167 -34.87 -37.66 13.03
N ASN A 168 -35.42 -38.54 13.89
CA ASN A 168 -36.86 -38.67 14.17
C ASN A 168 -37.74 -38.78 12.90
N GLY A 169 -37.27 -39.53 11.90
CA GLY A 169 -38.02 -39.79 10.65
C GLY A 169 -38.00 -38.66 9.61
N VAL A 170 -37.29 -37.55 9.84
CA VAL A 170 -37.26 -36.40 8.92
C VAL A 170 -35.96 -36.37 8.13
N CYS A 171 -35.93 -36.82 6.87
CA CYS A 171 -34.70 -36.77 6.07
C CYS A 171 -34.21 -35.32 5.87
N MET A 172 -33.05 -34.96 6.42
CA MET A 172 -32.42 -33.65 6.23
C MET A 172 -31.60 -33.67 4.95
N HIS A 173 -31.95 -32.85 3.95
CA HIS A 173 -31.34 -32.93 2.61
C HIS A 173 -30.51 -31.69 2.23
N GLN A 174 -30.71 -30.55 2.89
CA GLN A 174 -29.83 -29.38 2.75
C GLN A 174 -29.34 -28.96 4.14
N ILE A 175 -28.05 -28.66 4.27
CA ILE A 175 -27.43 -28.26 5.53
C ILE A 175 -26.55 -27.05 5.25
N VAL A 176 -26.79 -25.94 5.94
CA VAL A 176 -26.07 -24.68 5.78
C VAL A 176 -25.52 -24.19 7.12
N GLY A 177 -24.26 -23.74 7.14
CA GLY A 177 -23.61 -23.16 8.30
C GLY A 177 -23.56 -21.64 8.22
N THR A 178 -23.56 -20.96 9.38
CA THR A 178 -23.24 -19.52 9.48
C THR A 178 -21.77 -19.31 9.84
N SER A 179 -21.26 -18.10 9.63
CA SER A 179 -19.90 -17.72 10.07
C SER A 179 -19.73 -17.72 11.60
N GLN A 180 -20.83 -17.65 12.35
CA GLN A 180 -20.86 -17.80 13.82
C GLN A 180 -20.94 -19.28 14.27
N GLY A 181 -21.02 -20.21 13.32
CA GLY A 181 -21.06 -21.65 13.54
C GLY A 181 -22.44 -22.25 13.87
N ARG A 182 -23.53 -21.50 13.67
CA ARG A 182 -24.89 -22.06 13.73
C ARG A 182 -25.13 -22.93 12.49
N ILE A 183 -25.93 -23.98 12.64
CA ILE A 183 -26.19 -24.96 11.57
C ILE A 183 -27.69 -25.08 11.36
N PHE A 184 -28.15 -24.75 10.16
CA PHE A 184 -29.55 -24.91 9.76
C PHE A 184 -29.69 -26.04 8.74
N MET A 185 -30.79 -26.78 8.84
CA MET A 185 -31.07 -27.97 8.06
C MET A 185 -32.49 -27.89 7.50
N LEU A 186 -32.64 -28.22 6.22
CA LEU A 186 -33.92 -28.33 5.56
C LEU A 186 -34.33 -29.80 5.49
N GLY A 187 -35.46 -30.12 6.11
CA GLY A 187 -36.04 -31.46 6.10
C GLY A 187 -36.99 -31.68 4.93
N LYS A 188 -37.14 -32.94 4.49
CA LYS A 188 -38.20 -33.37 3.55
C LYS A 188 -39.62 -33.24 4.11
N ASP A 189 -39.74 -32.81 5.37
CA ASP A 189 -41.00 -32.43 6.02
C ASP A 189 -41.35 -30.94 5.82
N ASP A 190 -40.61 -30.26 4.94
CA ASP A 190 -40.77 -28.86 4.55
C ASP A 190 -40.42 -27.85 5.66
N ASN A 191 -39.77 -28.31 6.73
CA ASN A 191 -39.39 -27.50 7.88
C ASN A 191 -37.90 -27.19 7.93
N VAL A 192 -37.60 -26.05 8.54
CA VAL A 192 -36.24 -25.62 8.88
C VAL A 192 -35.95 -25.99 10.33
N TRP A 193 -34.86 -26.71 10.50
CA TRP A 193 -34.36 -27.18 11.77
C TRP A 193 -33.01 -26.52 12.07
N GLU A 194 -32.75 -26.17 13.31
CA GLU A 194 -31.43 -25.75 13.78
C GLU A 194 -30.79 -26.91 14.55
N LEU A 195 -29.55 -27.26 14.18
CA LEU A 195 -28.74 -28.21 14.90
C LEU A 195 -27.94 -27.46 15.97
N ASP A 196 -28.35 -27.61 17.22
CA ASP A 196 -27.66 -27.01 18.36
C ASP A 196 -26.66 -27.99 18.96
N TYR A 197 -25.46 -27.50 19.24
CA TYR A 197 -24.37 -28.29 19.79
C TYR A 197 -23.54 -27.47 20.78
N LYS A 198 -23.02 -28.14 21.81
CA LYS A 198 -22.29 -27.54 22.95
C LYS A 198 -21.19 -28.46 23.49
N ALA A 199 -20.20 -27.86 24.14
CA ALA A 199 -19.04 -28.58 24.67
C ALA A 199 -19.42 -29.57 25.78
N LYS A 200 -20.28 -29.15 26.73
CA LYS A 200 -20.67 -29.93 27.91
C LYS A 200 -22.16 -30.21 27.94
N GLU A 201 -22.52 -31.38 28.44
CA GLU A 201 -23.90 -31.73 28.72
C GLU A 201 -24.44 -30.89 29.89
N SER A 202 -25.75 -30.63 29.91
CA SER A 202 -26.41 -29.96 31.01
C SER A 202 -27.58 -30.82 31.48
N TRP A 203 -28.00 -30.67 32.73
CA TRP A 203 -29.01 -31.51 33.37
C TRP A 203 -30.30 -31.70 32.52
N PHE A 204 -30.68 -30.70 31.72
CA PHE A 204 -31.89 -30.71 30.90
C PHE A 204 -31.63 -30.61 29.38
N SER A 205 -30.38 -30.75 28.91
CA SER A 205 -30.10 -30.68 27.47
C SER A 205 -28.84 -31.45 27.07
N SER A 206 -28.99 -32.30 26.05
CA SER A 206 -27.92 -33.08 25.42
C SER A 206 -26.87 -32.19 24.76
N ARG A 207 -25.67 -32.74 24.51
CA ARG A 207 -24.57 -32.02 23.82
C ARG A 207 -24.87 -31.70 22.36
N CYS A 208 -25.81 -32.41 21.74
CA CYS A 208 -26.25 -32.23 20.36
C CYS A 208 -27.77 -32.47 20.30
N SER A 209 -28.52 -31.54 19.74
CA SER A 209 -29.98 -31.62 19.62
C SER A 209 -30.46 -30.87 18.38
N LYS A 210 -31.62 -31.23 17.85
CA LYS A 210 -32.28 -30.48 16.77
C LYS A 210 -33.48 -29.69 17.31
N LYS A 211 -33.61 -28.44 16.88
CA LYS A 211 -34.69 -27.53 17.24
C LYS A 211 -35.49 -27.17 15.98
N LEU A 212 -36.81 -27.33 16.02
CA LEU A 212 -37.67 -26.84 14.94
C LEU A 212 -37.72 -25.31 14.99
N GLN A 213 -37.43 -24.65 13.87
CA GLN A 213 -37.45 -23.19 13.76
C GLN A 213 -38.65 -22.66 12.95
N THR A 214 -39.20 -23.47 12.05
CA THR A 214 -40.42 -23.09 11.31
C THR A 214 -41.62 -23.12 12.26
N SER A 215 -42.07 -21.94 12.71
CA SER A 215 -43.31 -21.77 13.46
C SER A 215 -44.52 -21.77 12.51
N GLY A 216 -44.81 -22.92 11.91
CA GLY A 216 -46.09 -23.13 11.27
C GLY A 216 -47.15 -23.43 12.33
N SER A 217 -48.16 -22.56 12.48
CA SER A 217 -49.34 -22.87 13.29
C SER A 217 -49.87 -24.24 12.90
N SER A 218 -49.78 -25.20 13.82
CA SER A 218 -50.24 -26.59 13.70
C SER A 218 -51.75 -26.71 13.38
N LEU A 219 -52.47 -25.60 13.34
CA LEU A 219 -53.89 -25.48 13.00
C LEU A 219 -54.17 -25.40 11.49
N ASN A 220 -53.17 -25.24 10.61
CA ASN A 220 -53.39 -25.24 9.15
C ASN A 220 -53.82 -26.61 8.59
N PHE A 221 -53.69 -27.69 9.37
CA PHE A 221 -54.24 -29.01 9.02
C PHE A 221 -55.78 -29.00 8.98
N LEU A 222 -56.44 -28.07 9.68
CA LEU A 222 -57.90 -27.98 9.75
C LEU A 222 -58.54 -27.30 8.52
N PHE A 223 -57.75 -26.60 7.69
CA PHE A 223 -58.29 -25.74 6.63
C PHE A 223 -57.55 -25.88 5.30
N GLY A 224 -57.33 -27.11 4.82
CA GLY A 224 -57.17 -27.47 3.39
C GLY A 224 -56.25 -26.65 2.47
N LYS A 225 -55.41 -25.73 2.97
CA LYS A 225 -54.57 -24.87 2.13
C LYS A 225 -53.42 -25.71 1.58
N PRO A 226 -53.14 -25.64 0.26
CA PRO A 226 -51.99 -26.30 -0.32
C PRO A 226 -50.71 -25.81 0.37
N ARG A 227 -49.85 -26.75 0.75
CA ARG A 227 -48.56 -26.46 1.37
C ARG A 227 -47.62 -25.85 0.33
N ASP A 228 -46.80 -24.90 0.77
CA ASP A 228 -45.76 -24.26 -0.04
C ASP A 228 -44.40 -24.52 0.62
N PRO A 229 -43.72 -25.63 0.26
CA PRO A 229 -42.56 -26.10 0.98
C PRO A 229 -41.32 -25.22 0.73
N ILE A 230 -40.43 -25.14 1.72
CA ILE A 230 -39.14 -24.48 1.59
C ILE A 230 -38.21 -25.40 0.79
N VAL A 231 -37.58 -24.88 -0.26
CA VAL A 231 -36.74 -25.63 -1.20
C VAL A 231 -35.27 -25.21 -1.19
N GLN A 232 -34.94 -24.03 -0.65
CA GLN A 232 -33.55 -23.59 -0.51
C GLN A 232 -33.38 -22.63 0.67
N LEU A 233 -32.28 -22.82 1.40
CA LEU A 233 -31.75 -21.89 2.39
C LEU A 233 -30.51 -21.13 1.83
N ALA A 234 -30.40 -19.84 2.13
CA ALA A 234 -29.22 -19.02 1.82
C ALA A 234 -28.91 -18.06 2.98
N VAL A 235 -27.64 -17.96 3.38
CA VAL A 235 -27.20 -17.13 4.52
C VAL A 235 -26.25 -16.05 4.01
N ASN A 236 -26.31 -14.84 4.57
CA ASN A 236 -25.36 -13.77 4.24
C ASN A 236 -23.98 -14.02 4.88
N GLU A 237 -22.93 -13.35 4.41
CA GLU A 237 -21.55 -13.59 4.84
C GLU A 237 -21.32 -13.43 6.36
N SER A 238 -22.00 -12.45 6.96
CA SER A 238 -21.93 -12.17 8.41
C SER A 238 -22.74 -13.17 9.27
N GLY A 239 -23.54 -14.03 8.64
CA GLY A 239 -24.36 -15.01 9.35
C GLY A 239 -25.53 -14.39 10.12
N THR A 240 -25.91 -13.15 9.83
CA THR A 240 -26.96 -12.39 10.53
C THR A 240 -28.32 -12.48 9.85
N ILE A 241 -28.41 -12.92 8.60
CA ILE A 241 -29.66 -13.01 7.84
C ILE A 241 -29.71 -14.36 7.09
N LEU A 242 -30.84 -15.05 7.25
CA LEU A 242 -31.18 -16.30 6.56
C LEU A 242 -32.39 -16.05 5.64
N TYR A 243 -32.24 -16.41 4.38
CA TYR A 243 -33.29 -16.40 3.38
C TYR A 243 -33.79 -17.82 3.12
N GLN A 244 -35.11 -17.95 2.95
CA GLN A 244 -35.77 -19.23 2.68
C GLN A 244 -36.64 -19.08 1.44
N LEU A 245 -36.29 -19.80 0.38
CA LEU A 245 -37.06 -19.87 -0.85
C LEU A 245 -38.10 -20.98 -0.76
N THR A 246 -39.34 -20.69 -1.14
CA THR A 246 -40.40 -21.70 -1.26
C THR A 246 -40.60 -22.18 -2.70
N GLN A 247 -41.25 -23.34 -2.86
CA GLN A 247 -41.54 -23.93 -4.17
C GLN A 247 -42.40 -23.01 -5.05
N ASN A 248 -43.31 -22.24 -4.47
CA ASN A 248 -44.14 -21.26 -5.16
C ASN A 248 -43.47 -19.87 -5.26
N SER A 249 -42.14 -19.80 -5.23
CA SER A 249 -41.38 -18.57 -5.41
C SER A 249 -41.73 -17.46 -4.40
N SER A 250 -42.04 -17.83 -3.16
CA SER A 250 -42.06 -16.89 -2.03
C SER A 250 -40.71 -16.90 -1.32
N ILE A 251 -40.34 -15.77 -0.71
CA ILE A 251 -39.07 -15.64 0.02
C ILE A 251 -39.35 -15.17 1.43
N HIS A 252 -38.91 -15.95 2.41
CA HIS A 252 -38.87 -15.55 3.81
C HIS A 252 -37.52 -14.93 4.12
N VAL A 253 -37.52 -13.85 4.91
CA VAL A 253 -36.32 -13.17 5.40
C VAL A 253 -36.30 -13.31 6.92
N VAL A 254 -35.28 -13.99 7.43
CA VAL A 254 -35.11 -14.31 8.84
C VAL A 254 -33.89 -13.60 9.38
N TYR A 255 -34.06 -12.81 10.43
CA TYR A 255 -32.97 -12.20 11.18
C TYR A 255 -32.43 -13.19 12.22
N LEU A 256 -31.13 -13.40 12.18
CA LEU A 256 -30.39 -14.32 13.06
C LEU A 256 -29.62 -13.60 14.17
N GLY A 257 -29.50 -12.26 14.09
CA GLY A 257 -28.73 -11.47 15.04
C GLY A 257 -27.24 -11.83 15.11
N THR A 258 -26.58 -11.27 16.12
CA THR A 258 -25.16 -11.51 16.44
C THR A 258 -24.95 -12.17 17.80
N ASP A 259 -26.06 -12.49 18.49
CA ASP A 259 -26.06 -13.10 19.83
C ASP A 259 -25.86 -14.62 19.80
N GLY A 260 -25.90 -15.23 18.61
CA GLY A 260 -25.78 -16.68 18.41
C GLY A 260 -27.07 -17.48 18.64
N PHE A 261 -28.19 -16.84 19.00
CA PHE A 261 -29.45 -17.53 19.37
C PHE A 261 -30.70 -16.97 18.67
N THR A 262 -30.69 -15.71 18.25
CA THR A 262 -31.83 -15.03 17.65
C THR A 262 -32.31 -15.77 16.39
N TYR A 263 -33.62 -15.90 16.24
CA TYR A 263 -34.27 -16.40 15.02
C TYR A 263 -35.63 -15.70 14.90
N ASN A 264 -35.69 -14.65 14.10
CA ASN A 264 -36.90 -13.84 13.91
C ASN A 264 -37.27 -13.79 12.42
N THR A 265 -38.43 -14.35 12.06
CA THR A 265 -38.94 -14.21 10.67
C THR A 265 -39.47 -12.80 10.48
N ALA A 266 -38.60 -11.90 10.01
CA ALA A 266 -38.87 -10.48 9.90
C ALA A 266 -39.86 -10.14 8.76
N TYR A 267 -39.77 -10.86 7.64
CA TYR A 267 -40.62 -10.58 6.47
C TYR A 267 -40.88 -11.82 5.61
N LYS A 268 -42.02 -11.84 4.91
CA LYS A 268 -42.32 -12.81 3.86
C LYS A 268 -42.81 -12.06 2.61
N LYS A 269 -42.08 -12.25 1.50
CA LYS A 269 -42.48 -11.79 0.18
C LYS A 269 -43.23 -12.91 -0.53
N HIS A 270 -44.47 -12.66 -0.91
CA HIS A 270 -45.29 -13.61 -1.66
C HIS A 270 -45.16 -13.34 -3.16
N ASP A 271 -45.24 -14.42 -3.96
CA ASP A 271 -45.30 -14.38 -5.43
C ASP A 271 -44.28 -13.42 -6.06
N CYS A 272 -43.00 -13.74 -5.89
CA CYS A 272 -41.91 -12.93 -6.40
C CYS A 272 -41.90 -12.80 -7.94
N ILE A 273 -42.56 -13.72 -8.65
CA ILE A 273 -42.62 -13.73 -10.11
C ILE A 273 -43.62 -12.69 -10.62
N ALA A 274 -44.76 -12.51 -9.94
CA ALA A 274 -45.72 -11.46 -10.28
C ALA A 274 -45.07 -10.06 -10.25
N ASP A 275 -44.30 -9.76 -9.19
CA ASP A 275 -43.56 -8.50 -9.07
C ASP A 275 -42.51 -8.32 -10.17
N ALA A 276 -41.82 -9.39 -10.53
CA ALA A 276 -40.82 -9.35 -11.59
C ALA A 276 -41.46 -9.07 -12.96
N LYS A 277 -42.62 -9.68 -13.22
CA LYS A 277 -43.41 -9.45 -14.43
C LYS A 277 -43.97 -8.03 -14.50
N ILE A 278 -44.40 -7.45 -13.37
CA ILE A 278 -44.82 -6.05 -13.30
C ILE A 278 -43.66 -5.12 -13.65
N SER A 279 -42.44 -5.45 -13.19
CA SER A 279 -41.23 -4.67 -13.47
C SER A 279 -40.76 -4.79 -14.92
N GLN A 280 -41.13 -5.86 -15.63
CA GLN A 280 -40.74 -6.15 -17.01
C GLN A 280 -41.94 -6.66 -17.85
N PRO A 281 -42.97 -5.82 -18.07
CA PRO A 281 -44.26 -6.26 -18.60
C PRO A 281 -44.20 -6.71 -20.06
N THR A 282 -43.21 -6.25 -20.83
CA THR A 282 -43.00 -6.60 -22.24
C THR A 282 -42.11 -7.84 -22.43
N SER A 283 -41.52 -8.35 -21.35
CA SER A 283 -40.60 -9.49 -21.43
C SER A 283 -41.34 -10.80 -21.71
N LYS A 284 -40.87 -11.52 -22.72
CA LYS A 284 -41.34 -12.88 -23.03
C LYS A 284 -40.80 -13.92 -22.05
N GLN A 285 -39.86 -13.54 -21.19
CA GLN A 285 -39.22 -14.44 -20.24
C GLN A 285 -40.12 -14.78 -19.04
N PHE A 286 -41.20 -14.05 -18.78
CA PHE A 286 -42.09 -14.36 -17.64
C PHE A 286 -43.36 -15.07 -18.11
N THR A 287 -43.24 -16.39 -18.29
CA THR A 287 -44.35 -17.30 -18.61
C THR A 287 -45.05 -17.79 -17.33
N PRO A 288 -46.28 -18.36 -17.41
CA PRO A 288 -46.96 -18.94 -16.25
C PRO A 288 -46.18 -20.04 -15.51
N GLU A 289 -45.25 -20.71 -16.19
CA GLU A 289 -44.40 -21.78 -15.65
C GLU A 289 -43.12 -21.24 -15.02
N THR A 290 -42.86 -19.93 -15.15
CA THR A 290 -41.66 -19.31 -14.61
C THR A 290 -41.69 -19.34 -13.09
N ARG A 291 -40.62 -19.86 -12.49
CA ARG A 291 -40.45 -19.94 -11.03
C ARG A 291 -39.02 -19.58 -10.64
N ILE A 292 -38.79 -19.20 -9.40
CA ILE A 292 -37.44 -19.05 -8.85
C ILE A 292 -36.85 -20.46 -8.62
N VAL A 293 -35.67 -20.71 -9.16
CA VAL A 293 -34.93 -21.98 -9.01
C VAL A 293 -33.75 -21.87 -8.06
N SER A 294 -33.26 -20.65 -7.80
CA SER A 294 -32.26 -20.44 -6.75
C SER A 294 -32.22 -19.02 -6.22
N ILE A 295 -31.78 -18.85 -4.98
CA ILE A 295 -31.47 -17.56 -4.35
C ILE A 295 -29.99 -17.52 -3.90
N HIS A 296 -29.37 -16.35 -3.99
CA HIS A 296 -27.97 -16.11 -3.63
C HIS A 296 -27.84 -14.78 -2.89
N THR A 297 -27.12 -14.77 -1.77
CA THR A 297 -26.79 -13.54 -1.04
C THR A 297 -25.66 -12.80 -1.74
N THR A 298 -25.68 -11.48 -1.64
CA THR A 298 -24.71 -10.60 -2.30
C THR A 298 -23.59 -10.20 -1.34
N THR A 299 -22.64 -9.38 -1.79
CA THR A 299 -21.58 -8.83 -0.96
C THR A 299 -21.66 -7.31 -0.91
N LYS A 300 -21.08 -6.71 0.12
CA LYS A 300 -20.96 -5.23 0.23
C LYS A 300 -20.07 -4.65 -0.86
N ALA A 301 -19.18 -5.46 -1.44
CA ALA A 301 -18.24 -5.04 -2.47
C ALA A 301 -18.94 -4.85 -3.83
N GLU A 302 -20.00 -5.62 -4.12
CA GLU A 302 -20.73 -5.46 -5.38
C GLU A 302 -21.77 -4.32 -5.34
N SER A 303 -22.47 -4.16 -4.21
CA SER A 303 -23.49 -3.12 -4.02
C SER A 303 -23.96 -3.03 -2.57
N LEU A 304 -24.21 -1.81 -2.10
CA LEU A 304 -24.94 -1.59 -0.84
C LEU A 304 -26.47 -1.51 -1.03
N SER A 305 -26.93 -1.48 -2.29
CA SER A 305 -28.32 -1.19 -2.64
C SER A 305 -29.21 -2.43 -2.74
N TYR A 306 -28.63 -3.63 -2.76
CA TYR A 306 -29.34 -4.90 -2.80
C TYR A 306 -28.54 -5.99 -2.08
N HIS A 307 -29.25 -6.97 -1.52
CA HIS A 307 -28.75 -7.95 -0.54
C HIS A 307 -28.95 -9.41 -0.98
N LEU A 308 -29.84 -9.63 -1.98
CA LEU A 308 -30.21 -10.95 -2.46
C LEU A 308 -30.50 -10.90 -3.96
N VAL A 309 -30.06 -11.93 -4.69
CA VAL A 309 -30.43 -12.19 -6.08
C VAL A 309 -31.20 -13.50 -6.17
N ALA A 310 -32.40 -13.45 -6.75
CA ALA A 310 -33.15 -14.65 -7.14
C ALA A 310 -33.00 -14.92 -8.64
N ILE A 311 -32.81 -16.18 -9.00
CA ILE A 311 -32.65 -16.63 -10.39
C ILE A 311 -33.86 -17.48 -10.76
N THR A 312 -34.49 -17.14 -11.89
CA THR A 312 -35.66 -17.85 -12.40
C THR A 312 -35.29 -19.09 -13.23
N SER A 313 -36.26 -19.97 -13.45
CA SER A 313 -36.14 -21.23 -14.21
C SER A 313 -35.70 -21.05 -15.66
N ASN A 314 -35.70 -19.81 -16.15
CA ASN A 314 -35.27 -19.42 -17.48
C ASN A 314 -34.19 -18.31 -17.44
N GLY A 315 -33.50 -18.14 -16.31
CA GLY A 315 -32.26 -17.35 -16.26
C GLY A 315 -32.42 -15.85 -16.03
N SER A 316 -33.62 -15.35 -15.71
CA SER A 316 -33.77 -13.95 -15.27
C SER A 316 -33.27 -13.78 -13.83
N ARG A 317 -32.69 -12.62 -13.53
CA ARG A 317 -32.24 -12.22 -12.19
C ARG A 317 -33.17 -11.17 -11.60
N ILE A 318 -33.60 -11.39 -10.37
CA ILE A 318 -34.39 -10.43 -9.59
C ILE A 318 -33.54 -10.01 -8.39
N TYR A 319 -33.26 -8.71 -8.30
CA TYR A 319 -32.43 -8.12 -7.25
C TYR A 319 -33.33 -7.57 -6.16
N TYR A 320 -33.05 -7.91 -4.91
CA TYR A 320 -33.85 -7.48 -3.75
C TYR A 320 -33.04 -6.69 -2.73
N ASN A 321 -33.67 -5.67 -2.17
CA ASN A 321 -33.24 -4.97 -0.96
C ASN A 321 -34.07 -5.46 0.24
N ASN A 322 -33.43 -5.70 1.39
CA ASN A 322 -34.11 -6.13 2.62
C ASN A 322 -34.50 -4.97 3.55
N GLN A 323 -34.23 -3.72 3.16
CA GLN A 323 -34.63 -2.49 3.85
C GLN A 323 -35.73 -1.76 3.08
N LYS A 324 -36.80 -1.33 3.77
CA LYS A 324 -37.89 -0.52 3.19
C LYS A 324 -37.46 0.92 2.91
N ASP A 325 -36.59 1.47 3.77
CA ASP A 325 -36.05 2.82 3.62
C ASP A 325 -34.64 2.76 3.04
N ALA A 326 -34.47 3.28 1.82
CA ALA A 326 -33.20 3.34 1.13
C ALA A 326 -32.19 4.30 1.79
N GLN A 327 -32.60 5.16 2.73
CA GLN A 327 -31.70 6.11 3.41
C GLN A 327 -30.94 5.48 4.59
N GLN A 328 -31.36 4.31 5.10
CA GLN A 328 -30.72 3.59 6.22
C GLN A 328 -30.22 2.21 5.81
N MET A 329 -29.47 2.12 4.70
CA MET A 329 -28.93 0.84 4.22
C MET A 329 -27.79 0.35 5.10
N ASN A 330 -28.14 -0.48 6.08
CA ASN A 330 -27.20 -1.29 6.84
C ASN A 330 -27.39 -2.76 6.47
N TYR A 331 -26.34 -3.34 5.87
CA TYR A 331 -26.31 -4.69 5.31
C TYR A 331 -26.64 -5.80 6.31
N ASP A 332 -26.27 -5.59 7.58
CA ASP A 332 -26.39 -6.57 8.65
C ASP A 332 -27.50 -6.23 9.66
N ALA A 333 -28.22 -5.13 9.45
CA ALA A 333 -29.32 -4.73 10.31
C ALA A 333 -30.52 -5.67 10.18
N GLU A 334 -31.40 -5.61 11.17
CA GLU A 334 -32.67 -6.33 11.12
C GLU A 334 -33.44 -5.93 9.85
N PRO A 335 -33.88 -6.91 9.03
CA PRO A 335 -34.63 -6.65 7.81
C PRO A 335 -35.98 -5.99 8.11
N THR A 336 -36.32 -4.94 7.36
CA THR A 336 -37.61 -4.26 7.48
C THR A 336 -38.58 -4.59 6.34
N GLY A 337 -38.11 -5.26 5.28
CA GLY A 337 -38.91 -5.73 4.16
C GLY A 337 -38.13 -6.60 3.16
N LEU A 338 -38.70 -6.80 1.97
CA LEU A 338 -37.99 -7.33 0.81
C LEU A 338 -38.57 -6.64 -0.45
N VAL A 339 -37.82 -5.72 -1.03
CA VAL A 339 -38.25 -4.85 -2.13
C VAL A 339 -37.48 -5.21 -3.39
N THR A 340 -38.20 -5.41 -4.50
CA THR A 340 -37.59 -5.61 -5.82
C THR A 340 -36.91 -4.32 -6.26
N VAL A 341 -35.60 -4.37 -6.45
CA VAL A 341 -34.76 -3.25 -6.87
C VAL A 341 -34.64 -3.22 -8.39
N HIS A 342 -34.44 -4.38 -9.00
CA HIS A 342 -34.24 -4.49 -10.44
C HIS A 342 -34.55 -5.91 -10.92
N VAL A 343 -34.93 -6.04 -12.19
CA VAL A 343 -35.13 -7.31 -12.87
C VAL A 343 -34.36 -7.27 -14.16
N ARG A 344 -33.50 -8.27 -14.37
CA ARG A 344 -32.64 -8.39 -15.55
C ARG A 344 -32.91 -9.72 -16.25
N THR A 345 -33.41 -9.67 -17.48
CA THR A 345 -33.61 -10.85 -18.33
C THR A 345 -32.25 -11.34 -18.87
N PRO A 346 -32.09 -12.63 -19.19
CA PRO A 346 -30.85 -13.16 -19.78
C PRO A 346 -30.66 -12.63 -21.21
N ALA A 347 -29.52 -12.97 -21.83
CA ALA A 347 -29.26 -12.65 -23.23
C ALA A 347 -30.17 -13.44 -24.17
N ASP A 348 -30.31 -12.98 -25.42
CA ASP A 348 -31.18 -13.61 -26.43
C ASP A 348 -30.79 -15.06 -26.75
N SER A 349 -29.55 -15.46 -26.43
CA SER A 349 -29.09 -16.85 -26.49
C SER A 349 -29.81 -17.80 -25.50
N VAL A 350 -30.58 -17.28 -24.54
CA VAL A 350 -31.38 -18.05 -23.58
C VAL A 350 -32.86 -17.74 -23.81
N ALA A 351 -33.55 -18.67 -24.48
CA ALA A 351 -34.96 -18.54 -24.78
C ALA A 351 -35.84 -18.71 -23.53
N ALA A 352 -37.07 -18.21 -23.58
CA ALA A 352 -38.05 -18.38 -22.49
C ALA A 352 -38.40 -19.86 -22.21
N THR A 353 -38.22 -20.73 -23.21
CA THR A 353 -38.45 -22.19 -23.10
C THR A 353 -37.23 -22.95 -22.59
N ASP A 354 -36.06 -22.31 -22.50
CA ASP A 354 -34.87 -22.94 -21.95
C ASP A 354 -35.02 -23.15 -20.44
N THR A 355 -34.41 -24.22 -19.95
CA THR A 355 -34.43 -24.58 -18.53
C THR A 355 -33.07 -24.32 -17.89
N VAL A 356 -33.08 -23.76 -16.69
CA VAL A 356 -31.88 -23.34 -15.96
C VAL A 356 -31.78 -24.10 -14.64
N SER A 357 -30.58 -24.60 -14.33
CA SER A 357 -30.28 -25.34 -13.10
C SER A 357 -28.86 -25.06 -12.59
N HIS A 358 -28.53 -25.56 -11.40
CA HIS A 358 -27.20 -25.47 -10.78
C HIS A 358 -26.65 -24.03 -10.81
N CYS A 359 -27.47 -23.06 -10.41
CA CYS A 359 -27.11 -21.66 -10.52
C CYS A 359 -26.07 -21.26 -9.46
N LEU A 360 -25.16 -20.37 -9.83
CA LEU A 360 -24.18 -19.72 -8.98
C LEU A 360 -24.23 -18.21 -9.25
N TYR A 361 -24.27 -17.41 -8.19
CA TYR A 361 -24.12 -15.97 -8.30
C TYR A 361 -23.20 -15.45 -7.19
N ARG A 362 -22.19 -14.67 -7.56
CA ARG A 362 -21.30 -13.97 -6.60
C ARG A 362 -20.55 -12.82 -7.27
N ASN A 363 -20.57 -11.64 -6.66
CA ASN A 363 -19.86 -10.43 -7.11
C ASN A 363 -20.12 -10.12 -8.59
N GLY A 364 -21.40 -9.96 -8.95
CA GLY A 364 -21.91 -9.67 -10.28
C GLY A 364 -21.81 -10.82 -11.29
N LEU A 365 -21.00 -11.85 -11.03
CA LEU A 365 -20.88 -13.00 -11.92
C LEU A 365 -22.03 -13.99 -11.67
N MET A 366 -22.75 -14.34 -12.73
CA MET A 366 -23.76 -15.38 -12.75
C MET A 366 -23.27 -16.55 -13.61
N MET A 367 -23.51 -17.78 -13.14
CA MET A 367 -23.25 -19.00 -13.90
C MET A 367 -24.40 -19.99 -13.71
N PHE A 368 -24.79 -20.71 -14.74
CA PHE A 368 -25.80 -21.76 -14.64
C PHE A 368 -25.68 -22.80 -15.74
N VAL A 369 -26.27 -23.97 -15.52
CA VAL A 369 -26.39 -25.03 -16.52
C VAL A 369 -27.66 -24.81 -17.32
N LYS A 370 -27.50 -24.66 -18.64
CA LYS A 370 -28.58 -24.52 -19.62
C LYS A 370 -29.02 -25.90 -20.10
N ASN A 371 -30.32 -26.16 -20.07
CA ASN A 371 -30.96 -27.40 -20.53
C ASN A 371 -30.23 -28.66 -20.01
N PRO A 372 -30.20 -28.88 -18.68
CA PRO A 372 -29.36 -29.90 -18.03
C PRO A 372 -29.63 -31.33 -18.48
N ASP A 373 -30.80 -31.60 -19.08
CA ASP A 373 -31.20 -32.92 -19.56
C ASP A 373 -31.18 -33.04 -21.11
N ALA A 374 -30.69 -32.03 -21.82
CA ALA A 374 -30.65 -32.04 -23.28
C ALA A 374 -29.63 -33.03 -23.86
N ASN A 375 -28.48 -33.22 -23.21
CA ASN A 375 -27.44 -34.15 -23.65
C ASN A 375 -26.82 -34.87 -22.42
N PRO A 376 -26.82 -36.21 -22.38
CA PRO A 376 -26.27 -36.96 -21.24
C PRO A 376 -24.74 -36.96 -21.17
N THR A 377 -24.04 -36.64 -22.27
CA THR A 377 -22.58 -36.71 -22.38
C THR A 377 -21.89 -35.35 -22.30
N GLN A 378 -22.65 -34.26 -22.38
CA GLN A 378 -22.13 -32.91 -22.43
C GLN A 378 -23.15 -31.95 -21.83
N SER A 379 -22.69 -31.06 -20.94
CA SER A 379 -23.52 -29.98 -20.39
C SER A 379 -23.05 -28.62 -20.89
N GLN A 380 -23.99 -27.69 -21.02
CA GLN A 380 -23.69 -26.31 -21.36
C GLN A 380 -23.79 -25.42 -20.13
N ILE A 381 -22.70 -24.74 -19.82
CA ILE A 381 -22.62 -23.73 -18.77
C ILE A 381 -22.66 -22.36 -19.43
N VAL A 382 -23.61 -21.51 -19.03
CA VAL A 382 -23.68 -20.11 -19.45
C VAL A 382 -23.19 -19.26 -18.28
N ALA A 383 -22.29 -18.32 -18.57
CA ALA A 383 -21.77 -17.36 -17.62
C ALA A 383 -21.98 -15.93 -18.11
N TYR A 384 -22.43 -15.06 -17.21
CA TYR A 384 -22.50 -13.62 -17.38
C TYR A 384 -21.62 -12.94 -16.35
N SER A 385 -20.85 -11.94 -16.75
CA SER A 385 -20.02 -11.15 -15.85
C SER A 385 -20.02 -9.68 -16.27
N PRO A 386 -19.93 -8.71 -15.33
CA PRO A 386 -19.84 -7.30 -15.69
C PRO A 386 -18.64 -7.03 -16.61
N ASN A 387 -18.86 -6.27 -17.68
CA ASN A 387 -17.82 -5.88 -18.61
C ASN A 387 -16.93 -4.80 -17.96
N LEU A 388 -15.72 -5.20 -17.55
CA LEU A 388 -14.81 -4.33 -16.81
C LEU A 388 -14.32 -3.13 -17.61
N ALA A 389 -14.18 -3.26 -18.94
CA ALA A 389 -13.83 -2.15 -19.81
C ALA A 389 -14.89 -1.05 -19.76
N SER A 390 -16.17 -1.42 -19.88
CA SER A 390 -17.30 -0.50 -19.78
C SER A 390 -17.37 0.16 -18.41
N LEU A 391 -17.23 -0.61 -17.33
CA LEU A 391 -17.23 -0.07 -15.96
C LEU A 391 -16.04 0.87 -15.70
N GLY A 392 -14.85 0.51 -16.18
CA GLY A 392 -13.66 1.37 -16.09
C GLY A 392 -13.83 2.68 -16.86
N ASN A 393 -14.48 2.66 -18.02
CA ASN A 393 -14.78 3.86 -18.80
C ASN A 393 -15.78 4.79 -18.10
N LEU A 394 -16.74 4.25 -17.32
CA LEU A 394 -17.63 5.06 -16.48
C LEU A 394 -16.89 5.77 -15.35
N ALA A 395 -15.80 5.18 -14.84
CA ALA A 395 -14.95 5.84 -13.84
C ALA A 395 -14.10 6.97 -14.46
N LEU A 396 -13.88 6.94 -15.78
CA LEU A 396 -13.04 7.88 -16.53
C LEU A 396 -13.81 9.06 -17.15
N ALA A 397 -15.11 8.90 -17.40
CA ALA A 397 -15.92 9.88 -18.11
C ALA A 397 -17.31 10.03 -17.46
N ASN A 398 -17.96 11.18 -17.62
CA ASN A 398 -19.41 11.36 -17.38
C ASN A 398 -20.24 10.62 -18.45
N ALA A 399 -19.87 9.38 -18.77
CA ALA A 399 -20.57 8.52 -19.69
C ALA A 399 -21.88 8.04 -19.04
N THR A 400 -22.89 7.77 -19.87
CA THR A 400 -24.17 7.24 -19.40
C THR A 400 -23.95 5.88 -18.74
N ALA A 401 -24.23 5.80 -17.44
CA ALA A 401 -24.07 4.58 -16.67
C ALA A 401 -24.96 3.47 -17.25
N GLN A 402 -24.33 2.44 -17.81
CA GLN A 402 -25.01 1.26 -18.32
C GLN A 402 -24.19 -0.01 -18.07
N LEU A 403 -24.81 -0.97 -17.39
CA LEU A 403 -24.23 -2.27 -17.13
C LEU A 403 -24.29 -3.12 -18.39
N ILE A 404 -23.14 -3.25 -19.02
CA ILE A 404 -22.85 -4.24 -20.06
C ILE A 404 -22.27 -5.48 -19.38
N GLU A 405 -22.72 -6.66 -19.78
CA GLU A 405 -22.15 -7.93 -19.31
C GLU A 405 -21.59 -8.74 -20.46
N ASP A 406 -20.45 -9.36 -20.24
CA ASP A 406 -19.88 -10.34 -21.17
C ASP A 406 -20.55 -11.70 -20.94
N GLY A 407 -21.09 -12.26 -22.03
CA GLY A 407 -21.69 -13.59 -22.06
C GLY A 407 -20.72 -14.62 -22.62
N THR A 408 -20.62 -15.78 -21.98
CA THR A 408 -19.85 -16.92 -22.49
C THR A 408 -20.60 -18.22 -22.25
N THR A 409 -20.66 -19.06 -23.28
CA THR A 409 -21.13 -20.46 -23.17
C THR A 409 -19.94 -21.39 -23.23
N LEU A 410 -19.89 -22.33 -22.28
CA LEU A 410 -18.82 -23.31 -22.12
C LEU A 410 -19.42 -24.70 -22.16
N ASP A 411 -18.85 -25.55 -23.00
CA ASP A 411 -19.17 -26.97 -23.02
C ASP A 411 -18.31 -27.70 -22.00
N VAL A 412 -18.94 -28.52 -21.15
CA VAL A 412 -18.24 -29.41 -20.20
C VAL A 412 -18.65 -30.85 -20.44
N HIS A 413 -17.69 -31.77 -20.31
CA HIS A 413 -17.94 -33.20 -20.49
C HIS A 413 -18.71 -33.78 -19.29
N GLY A 414 -19.71 -34.61 -19.58
CA GLY A 414 -20.60 -35.21 -18.60
C GLY A 414 -21.76 -34.31 -18.18
N LYS A 415 -22.67 -34.88 -17.39
CA LYS A 415 -23.77 -34.16 -16.75
C LYS A 415 -23.24 -33.43 -15.52
N VAL A 416 -23.50 -32.14 -15.39
CA VAL A 416 -23.13 -31.36 -14.19
C VAL A 416 -23.97 -31.83 -13.01
N LEU A 417 -23.30 -32.11 -11.89
CA LEU A 417 -23.88 -32.56 -10.63
C LEU A 417 -23.84 -31.46 -9.56
N ALA A 418 -22.75 -30.68 -9.53
CA ALA A 418 -22.60 -29.57 -8.60
C ALA A 418 -21.63 -28.52 -9.14
N MET A 419 -21.81 -27.26 -8.73
CA MET A 419 -20.88 -26.17 -9.02
C MET A 419 -20.66 -25.31 -7.78
N VAL A 420 -19.43 -24.86 -7.55
CA VAL A 420 -19.10 -23.93 -6.47
C VAL A 420 -17.94 -23.01 -6.88
N GLU A 421 -17.86 -21.83 -6.29
CA GLU A 421 -16.67 -21.00 -6.33
C GLU A 421 -15.61 -21.47 -5.32
N ALA A 422 -14.36 -21.57 -5.75
CA ALA A 422 -13.23 -21.88 -4.89
C ALA A 422 -12.82 -20.64 -4.07
N PRO A 423 -12.30 -20.79 -2.84
CA PRO A 423 -11.90 -19.70 -1.95
C PRO A 423 -10.55 -19.09 -2.35
N THR A 424 -10.37 -18.75 -3.63
CA THR A 424 -9.07 -18.45 -4.25
C THR A 424 -9.10 -17.11 -5.00
N GLY A 425 -10.01 -16.19 -4.70
CA GLY A 425 -10.11 -14.90 -5.39
C GLY A 425 -10.57 -13.79 -4.46
N SER A 426 -10.43 -12.55 -4.91
CA SER A 426 -10.95 -11.40 -4.18
C SER A 426 -12.43 -11.17 -4.51
N ASP A 427 -13.17 -10.62 -3.54
CA ASP A 427 -14.60 -10.30 -3.69
C ASP A 427 -14.86 -8.94 -4.39
N ASP A 428 -13.81 -8.23 -4.82
CA ASP A 428 -13.95 -6.95 -5.52
C ASP A 428 -14.34 -7.10 -6.99
N ILE A 429 -15.13 -6.15 -7.49
CA ILE A 429 -15.49 -6.04 -8.91
C ILE A 429 -14.34 -5.45 -9.72
N ASN A 430 -13.56 -4.49 -9.18
CA ASN A 430 -12.46 -3.87 -9.90
C ASN A 430 -11.23 -4.79 -9.93
N GLU A 431 -11.13 -5.61 -10.97
CA GLU A 431 -10.03 -6.57 -11.13
C GLU A 431 -8.76 -5.99 -11.78
N PHE A 432 -8.75 -4.71 -12.23
CA PHE A 432 -7.57 -4.11 -12.86
C PHE A 432 -6.40 -3.92 -11.90
N LYS A 433 -6.68 -3.86 -10.60
CA LYS A 433 -5.74 -3.46 -9.57
C LYS A 433 -4.91 -4.61 -8.98
N TYR A 434 -5.26 -5.86 -9.29
CA TYR A 434 -4.60 -7.02 -8.71
C TYR A 434 -3.28 -7.35 -9.41
N ALA A 435 -2.29 -7.77 -8.63
CA ALA A 435 -1.06 -8.32 -9.16
C ALA A 435 -1.34 -9.61 -9.96
N TYR A 436 -0.53 -9.89 -10.97
CA TYR A 436 -0.68 -11.10 -11.79
C TYR A 436 -0.66 -12.38 -10.94
N HIS A 437 0.18 -12.44 -9.91
CA HIS A 437 0.27 -13.61 -9.02
C HIS A 437 -0.82 -13.70 -7.96
N THR A 438 -1.65 -12.65 -7.79
CA THR A 438 -2.85 -12.77 -6.97
C THR A 438 -3.77 -13.84 -7.61
N PRO A 439 -4.21 -14.86 -6.86
CA PRO A 439 -5.12 -15.87 -7.38
C PRO A 439 -6.40 -15.26 -7.98
N SER A 440 -6.80 -15.73 -9.16
CA SER A 440 -8.06 -15.34 -9.80
C SER A 440 -9.23 -16.16 -9.27
N ARG A 441 -10.46 -15.71 -9.55
CA ARG A 441 -11.67 -16.47 -9.19
C ARG A 441 -11.74 -17.76 -10.00
N HIS A 442 -11.94 -18.88 -9.32
CA HIS A 442 -12.01 -20.21 -9.91
C HIS A 442 -13.33 -20.89 -9.53
N PHE A 443 -13.88 -21.67 -10.44
CA PHE A 443 -15.13 -22.41 -10.23
C PHE A 443 -14.89 -23.89 -10.46
N LEU A 444 -15.33 -24.70 -9.51
CA LEU A 444 -15.23 -26.15 -9.55
C LEU A 444 -16.57 -26.70 -10.03
N VAL A 445 -16.52 -27.57 -11.02
CA VAL A 445 -17.69 -28.21 -11.63
C VAL A 445 -17.55 -29.71 -11.49
N LEU A 446 -18.38 -30.32 -10.66
CA LEU A 446 -18.47 -31.77 -10.52
C LEU A 446 -19.40 -32.28 -11.61
N THR A 447 -18.94 -33.24 -12.38
CA THR A 447 -19.68 -33.87 -13.47
C THR A 447 -19.68 -35.38 -13.31
N THR A 448 -20.51 -36.07 -14.08
CA THR A 448 -20.46 -37.54 -14.23
C THR A 448 -19.14 -38.04 -14.85
N SER A 449 -18.27 -37.15 -15.32
CA SER A 449 -16.95 -37.47 -15.89
C SER A 449 -15.78 -37.03 -15.00
N GLY A 450 -16.04 -36.47 -13.81
CA GLY A 450 -15.01 -35.97 -12.88
C GLY A 450 -15.15 -34.49 -12.54
N VAL A 451 -14.07 -33.85 -12.10
CA VAL A 451 -14.04 -32.44 -11.71
C VAL A 451 -13.39 -31.60 -12.80
N THR A 452 -14.09 -30.56 -13.22
CA THR A 452 -13.64 -29.57 -14.18
C THR A 452 -13.39 -28.24 -13.47
N LEU A 453 -12.28 -27.57 -13.80
CA LEU A 453 -11.93 -26.26 -13.27
C LEU A 453 -12.21 -25.19 -14.32
N LEU A 454 -12.97 -24.16 -13.94
CA LEU A 454 -13.15 -22.95 -14.71
C LEU A 454 -12.40 -21.81 -14.02
N ALA A 455 -11.90 -20.86 -14.80
CA ALA A 455 -11.28 -19.64 -14.28
C ALA A 455 -11.96 -18.41 -14.87
N LYS A 456 -12.26 -17.43 -14.01
CA LYS A 456 -12.55 -16.07 -14.46
C LYS A 456 -11.23 -15.41 -14.83
N GLN A 457 -11.06 -15.04 -16.10
CA GLN A 457 -9.89 -14.29 -16.54
C GLN A 457 -10.01 -12.84 -16.12
N ARG A 458 -8.98 -12.32 -15.46
CA ARG A 458 -8.81 -10.88 -15.22
C ARG A 458 -8.17 -10.25 -16.46
N PRO A 459 -8.24 -8.91 -16.63
CA PRO A 459 -7.56 -8.23 -17.73
C PRO A 459 -6.06 -8.54 -17.80
N VAL A 460 -5.38 -8.69 -16.67
CA VAL A 460 -3.95 -9.06 -16.62
C VAL A 460 -3.69 -10.48 -17.17
N ASP A 461 -4.62 -11.42 -16.92
CA ASP A 461 -4.51 -12.81 -17.38
C ASP A 461 -4.71 -12.88 -18.90
N MET A 462 -5.72 -12.16 -19.40
CA MET A 462 -5.99 -12.03 -20.84
C MET A 462 -4.81 -11.41 -21.58
N LEU A 463 -4.23 -10.32 -21.03
CA LEU A 463 -3.06 -9.68 -21.61
C LEU A 463 -1.86 -10.65 -21.65
N HIS A 464 -1.60 -11.37 -20.55
CA HIS A 464 -0.54 -12.37 -20.52
C HIS A 464 -0.73 -13.44 -21.59
N ASN A 465 -1.94 -14.00 -21.73
CA ASN A 465 -2.23 -15.01 -22.75
C ASN A 465 -2.01 -14.49 -24.18
N LEU A 466 -2.33 -13.21 -24.44
CA LEU A 466 -2.12 -12.56 -25.73
C LEU A 466 -0.63 -12.34 -26.03
N LEU A 467 0.15 -11.93 -25.02
CA LEU A 467 1.61 -11.79 -25.13
C LEU A 467 2.29 -13.15 -25.29
N LEU A 468 1.84 -14.17 -24.57
CA LEU A 468 2.30 -15.55 -24.70
C LEU A 468 2.07 -16.09 -26.13
N LYS A 469 0.91 -15.81 -26.72
CA LYS A 469 0.56 -16.22 -28.09
C LYS A 469 1.40 -15.52 -29.16
N THR A 470 1.81 -14.28 -28.92
CA THR A 470 2.64 -13.51 -29.87
C THR A 470 4.14 -13.71 -29.67
N GLY A 471 4.58 -13.93 -28.44
CA GLY A 471 5.95 -14.29 -28.07
C GLY A 471 6.99 -13.32 -28.63
N ILE A 472 8.04 -13.87 -29.25
CA ILE A 472 9.11 -13.07 -29.85
C ILE A 472 8.67 -12.25 -31.08
N ASP A 473 7.53 -12.61 -31.69
CA ASP A 473 7.01 -11.98 -32.91
C ASP A 473 6.07 -10.78 -32.63
N THR A 474 5.89 -10.39 -31.36
CA THR A 474 4.97 -9.32 -30.95
C THR A 474 5.09 -8.05 -31.78
N ARG A 475 6.32 -7.65 -32.14
CA ARG A 475 6.57 -6.46 -32.96
C ARG A 475 5.86 -6.48 -34.32
N PHE A 476 5.76 -7.66 -34.94
CA PHE A 476 5.10 -7.84 -36.25
C PHE A 476 3.61 -8.12 -36.10
N ARG A 477 3.15 -8.46 -34.89
CA ARG A 477 1.77 -8.87 -34.57
C ARG A 477 1.02 -7.86 -33.71
N LEU A 478 1.48 -6.61 -33.63
CA LEU A 478 0.86 -5.53 -32.85
C LEU A 478 -0.63 -5.33 -33.16
N LYS A 479 -1.07 -5.57 -34.40
CA LYS A 479 -2.48 -5.48 -34.81
C LYS A 479 -3.40 -6.49 -34.10
N GLU A 480 -2.85 -7.59 -33.59
CA GLU A 480 -3.61 -8.57 -32.78
C GLU A 480 -3.79 -8.09 -31.34
N ILE A 481 -2.95 -7.16 -30.88
CA ILE A 481 -2.91 -6.64 -29.51
C ILE A 481 -3.68 -5.33 -29.40
N GLU A 482 -3.68 -4.51 -30.44
CA GLU A 482 -4.38 -3.22 -30.49
C GLU A 482 -5.85 -3.27 -30.04
N PRO A 483 -6.67 -4.29 -30.40
CA PRO A 483 -8.06 -4.33 -29.93
C PRO A 483 -8.17 -4.49 -28.41
N PHE A 484 -7.17 -5.09 -27.74
CA PHE A 484 -7.13 -5.16 -26.28
C PHE A 484 -6.96 -3.76 -25.66
N PHE A 485 -6.05 -2.95 -26.21
CA PHE A 485 -5.84 -1.57 -25.77
C PHE A 485 -7.06 -0.69 -26.00
N ASN A 486 -7.73 -0.87 -27.14
CA ASN A 486 -8.97 -0.16 -27.46
C ASN A 486 -10.13 -0.57 -26.53
N HIS A 487 -10.18 -1.83 -26.12
CA HIS A 487 -11.22 -2.33 -25.22
C HIS A 487 -10.98 -1.86 -23.77
N PHE A 488 -9.83 -2.16 -23.17
CA PHE A 488 -9.56 -1.90 -21.76
C PHE A 488 -8.98 -0.51 -21.47
N GLY A 489 -8.65 0.26 -22.52
CA GLY A 489 -8.04 1.58 -22.43
C GLY A 489 -6.52 1.53 -22.32
N TYR A 490 -5.87 2.48 -22.98
CA TYR A 490 -4.40 2.56 -23.08
C TYR A 490 -3.73 2.75 -21.72
N LEU A 491 -4.29 3.61 -20.87
CA LEU A 491 -3.83 3.85 -19.49
C LEU A 491 -3.79 2.56 -18.65
N ASN A 492 -4.94 1.89 -18.53
CA ASN A 492 -5.06 0.67 -17.73
C ASN A 492 -4.13 -0.42 -18.28
N THR A 493 -4.10 -0.57 -19.60
CA THR A 493 -3.27 -1.61 -20.23
C THR A 493 -1.77 -1.36 -20.04
N CYS A 494 -1.31 -0.10 -20.04
CA CYS A 494 0.08 0.22 -19.68
C CYS A 494 0.40 -0.19 -18.24
N SER A 495 -0.51 0.05 -17.29
CA SER A 495 -0.35 -0.42 -15.90
C SER A 495 -0.30 -1.95 -15.81
N LEU A 496 -1.13 -2.67 -16.59
CA LEU A 496 -1.08 -4.14 -16.68
C LEU A 496 0.25 -4.64 -17.28
N CYS A 497 0.84 -3.94 -18.25
CA CYS A 497 2.15 -4.29 -18.79
C CYS A 497 3.24 -4.19 -17.71
N PHE A 498 3.28 -3.11 -16.92
CA PHE A 498 4.22 -3.01 -15.79
C PHE A 498 4.02 -4.12 -14.75
N ASN A 499 2.77 -4.53 -14.51
CA ASN A 499 2.44 -5.65 -13.64
C ASN A 499 3.05 -6.96 -14.14
N LEU A 500 2.92 -7.28 -15.44
CA LEU A 500 3.54 -8.47 -16.03
C LEU A 500 5.08 -8.41 -16.00
N ILE A 501 5.67 -7.28 -16.37
CA ILE A 501 7.13 -7.06 -16.37
C ILE A 501 7.71 -7.30 -14.96
N CYS A 502 7.05 -6.76 -13.93
CA CYS A 502 7.54 -6.85 -12.55
C CYS A 502 7.23 -8.20 -11.89
N SER A 503 6.31 -8.96 -12.46
CA SER A 503 5.90 -10.29 -12.01
C SER A 503 6.81 -11.41 -12.54
N ALA A 504 7.74 -11.10 -13.45
CA ALA A 504 8.73 -12.05 -13.94
C ALA A 504 9.70 -12.49 -12.82
N ASN A 505 10.13 -13.76 -12.86
CA ASN A 505 11.06 -14.37 -11.89
C ASN A 505 10.53 -14.58 -10.45
N LEU A 506 9.24 -14.36 -10.19
CA LEU A 506 8.64 -14.83 -8.93
C LEU A 506 8.48 -16.36 -8.96
N PRO A 507 8.74 -17.06 -7.84
CA PRO A 507 8.63 -18.51 -7.80
C PRO A 507 7.20 -18.95 -8.12
N SER A 508 7.05 -19.84 -9.09
CA SER A 508 5.76 -20.44 -9.41
C SER A 508 5.33 -21.37 -8.29
N SER A 509 4.15 -21.14 -7.74
CA SER A 509 3.49 -22.10 -6.85
C SER A 509 2.89 -23.23 -7.69
N ASP A 510 3.20 -24.48 -7.35
CA ASP A 510 2.63 -25.68 -7.99
C ASP A 510 1.22 -25.96 -7.42
N SER A 511 0.36 -24.94 -7.46
CA SER A 511 -1.02 -24.98 -6.96
C SER A 511 -2.00 -24.93 -8.13
N LEU A 512 -3.09 -25.68 -8.00
CA LEU A 512 -4.17 -25.79 -8.98
C LEU A 512 -4.73 -24.44 -9.46
N TYR A 513 -4.66 -23.41 -8.60
CA TYR A 513 -5.22 -22.09 -8.84
C TYR A 513 -4.20 -21.03 -9.25
N SER A 514 -2.93 -21.42 -9.40
CA SER A 514 -1.85 -20.50 -9.72
C SER A 514 -1.82 -20.17 -11.21
N ASN A 515 -1.43 -18.93 -11.51
CA ASN A 515 -1.18 -18.53 -12.88
C ASN A 515 0.15 -19.10 -13.40
N SER A 516 0.27 -19.21 -14.72
CA SER A 516 1.51 -19.67 -15.35
C SER A 516 2.64 -18.68 -15.08
N ALA A 517 3.86 -19.18 -14.92
CA ALA A 517 5.03 -18.32 -14.78
C ALA A 517 5.23 -17.45 -16.03
N ILE A 518 5.55 -16.18 -15.81
CA ILE A 518 5.94 -15.24 -16.87
C ILE A 518 7.41 -15.49 -17.21
N LYS A 519 7.72 -15.70 -18.49
CA LYS A 519 9.09 -15.91 -18.97
C LYS A 519 9.59 -14.64 -19.69
N ASP A 520 10.87 -14.64 -20.05
CA ASP A 520 11.51 -13.48 -20.66
C ASP A 520 10.87 -13.03 -22.01
N PRO A 521 10.43 -13.92 -22.92
CA PRO A 521 9.75 -13.51 -24.15
C PRO A 521 8.49 -12.67 -23.91
N GLU A 522 7.69 -13.02 -22.91
CA GLU A 522 6.47 -12.29 -22.55
C GLU A 522 6.79 -10.92 -21.93
N VAL A 523 7.90 -10.81 -21.18
CA VAL A 523 8.42 -9.53 -20.68
C VAL A 523 8.86 -8.64 -21.83
N GLN A 524 9.60 -9.18 -22.81
CA GLN A 524 10.03 -8.43 -23.99
C GLN A 524 8.84 -8.00 -24.86
N ALA A 525 7.83 -8.87 -24.99
CA ALA A 525 6.58 -8.55 -25.66
C ALA A 525 5.84 -7.39 -24.96
N ALA A 526 5.73 -7.42 -23.63
CA ALA A 526 5.12 -6.33 -22.85
C ALA A 526 5.87 -5.00 -23.04
N LEU A 527 7.20 -5.02 -23.05
CA LEU A 527 8.03 -3.84 -23.31
C LEU A 527 7.81 -3.28 -24.73
N GLU A 528 7.72 -4.13 -25.76
CA GLU A 528 7.49 -3.68 -27.14
C GLU A 528 6.10 -3.03 -27.30
N VAL A 529 5.09 -3.63 -26.68
CA VAL A 529 3.72 -3.11 -26.66
C VAL A 529 3.66 -1.77 -25.92
N LEU A 530 4.38 -1.60 -24.80
CA LEU A 530 4.53 -0.32 -24.11
C LEU A 530 5.19 0.74 -25.00
N ARG A 531 6.26 0.40 -25.72
CA ARG A 531 6.92 1.33 -26.66
C ARG A 531 5.95 1.82 -27.74
N LYS A 532 5.09 0.94 -28.25
CA LYS A 532 4.15 1.28 -29.31
C LYS A 532 2.93 2.04 -28.82
N PHE A 533 2.16 1.43 -27.92
CA PHE A 533 0.84 1.92 -27.53
C PHE A 533 0.89 2.86 -26.33
N GLY A 534 1.96 2.80 -25.53
CA GLY A 534 2.12 3.66 -24.36
C GLY A 534 2.27 5.16 -24.68
N GLN A 535 2.68 5.50 -25.90
CA GLN A 535 2.85 6.90 -26.34
C GLN A 535 1.53 7.62 -26.65
N VAL A 536 0.39 6.91 -26.63
CA VAL A 536 -0.92 7.51 -26.84
C VAL A 536 -1.26 8.41 -25.66
N SER A 537 -1.82 9.59 -25.92
CA SER A 537 -2.26 10.54 -24.88
C SER A 537 -3.24 9.86 -23.91
N SER A 538 -2.98 10.00 -22.62
CA SER A 538 -3.85 9.55 -21.55
C SER A 538 -5.18 10.31 -21.58
N VAL A 539 -6.24 9.59 -21.23
CA VAL A 539 -7.60 10.14 -21.07
C VAL A 539 -7.72 11.01 -19.82
N LEU A 540 -6.85 10.81 -18.83
CA LEU A 540 -6.84 11.58 -17.60
C LEU A 540 -6.04 12.87 -17.78
N LYS A 541 -6.56 13.95 -17.21
CA LYS A 541 -5.91 15.25 -17.21
C LYS A 541 -5.40 15.60 -15.83
N ASP A 542 -4.30 16.34 -15.78
CA ASP A 542 -3.80 16.93 -14.54
C ASP A 542 -4.64 18.16 -14.11
N PHE A 543 -4.29 18.76 -12.97
CA PHE A 543 -4.95 19.97 -12.46
C PHE A 543 -4.85 21.18 -13.40
N ASN A 544 -3.89 21.17 -14.34
CA ASN A 544 -3.71 22.20 -15.36
C ASN A 544 -4.36 21.82 -16.69
N ASN A 545 -5.25 20.81 -16.71
CA ASN A 545 -5.96 20.32 -17.89
C ASN A 545 -5.03 19.76 -18.99
N ARG A 546 -3.85 19.28 -18.62
CA ARG A 546 -2.85 18.66 -19.51
C ARG A 546 -2.99 17.14 -19.47
N SER A 547 -2.83 16.50 -20.63
CA SER A 547 -2.73 15.04 -20.73
C SER A 547 -1.27 14.63 -20.91
N TYR A 548 -0.82 13.63 -20.14
CA TYR A 548 0.46 12.96 -20.34
C TYR A 548 0.31 11.72 -21.22
N SER A 549 1.40 11.05 -21.57
CA SER A 549 1.32 9.75 -22.24
C SER A 549 0.67 8.68 -21.35
N SER A 550 0.07 7.66 -21.98
CA SER A 550 -0.54 6.53 -21.29
C SER A 550 0.50 5.68 -20.55
N ILE A 551 1.77 5.64 -21.02
CA ILE A 551 2.85 4.96 -20.31
C ILE A 551 3.26 5.69 -19.04
N HIS A 552 3.30 7.03 -19.06
CA HIS A 552 3.54 7.84 -17.87
C HIS A 552 2.45 7.61 -16.81
N ASP A 553 1.19 7.83 -17.20
CA ASP A 553 0.08 7.67 -16.26
C ASP A 553 -0.15 6.21 -15.85
N GLY A 554 0.16 5.26 -16.75
CA GLY A 554 0.15 3.83 -16.46
C GLY A 554 1.21 3.42 -15.44
N LEU A 555 2.40 4.05 -15.46
CA LEU A 555 3.42 3.88 -14.42
C LEU A 555 2.92 4.44 -13.08
N ALA A 556 2.39 5.67 -13.06
CA ALA A 556 1.86 6.27 -11.83
C ALA A 556 0.74 5.40 -11.20
N LEU A 557 -0.20 4.94 -12.04
CA LEU A 557 -1.27 4.04 -11.62
C LEU A 557 -0.75 2.69 -11.13
N PHE A 558 0.27 2.12 -11.78
CA PHE A 558 0.93 0.89 -11.33
C PHE A 558 1.57 1.06 -9.94
N ILE A 559 2.27 2.18 -9.70
CA ILE A 559 2.86 2.47 -8.39
C ILE A 559 1.76 2.60 -7.33
N TYR A 560 0.68 3.33 -7.63
CA TYR A 560 -0.47 3.42 -6.71
C TYR A 560 -1.05 2.05 -6.37
N ARG A 561 -1.34 1.21 -7.38
CA ARG A 561 -1.88 -0.15 -7.20
C ARG A 561 -0.95 -1.06 -6.39
N THR A 562 0.37 -0.82 -6.48
CA THR A 562 1.36 -1.54 -5.67
C THR A 562 1.24 -1.19 -4.19
N VAL A 563 0.96 0.07 -3.83
CA VAL A 563 0.92 0.53 -2.43
C VAL A 563 -0.49 0.60 -1.84
N GLN A 564 -1.55 0.50 -2.65
CA GLN A 564 -2.94 0.79 -2.27
C GLN A 564 -3.42 0.07 -1.00
N ASP A 565 -3.01 -1.18 -0.81
CA ASP A 565 -3.48 -2.02 0.31
C ASP A 565 -2.93 -1.56 1.66
N ILE A 566 -1.84 -0.77 1.66
CA ILE A 566 -1.24 -0.19 2.87
C ILE A 566 -1.40 1.33 2.94
N TRP A 567 -1.74 1.99 1.83
CA TRP A 567 -1.63 3.44 1.67
C TRP A 567 -2.45 4.22 2.70
N GLY A 568 -3.68 3.75 2.97
CA GLY A 568 -4.60 4.31 3.96
C GLY A 568 -4.55 3.65 5.34
N LYS A 569 -3.57 2.76 5.61
CA LYS A 569 -3.40 2.11 6.92
C LYS A 569 -2.36 2.86 7.75
N SER A 570 -2.48 2.84 9.07
CA SER A 570 -1.40 3.25 9.97
C SER A 570 -0.31 2.16 10.02
N LEU A 571 0.95 2.56 10.19
CA LEU A 571 2.07 1.61 10.35
C LEU A 571 1.99 0.86 11.69
N ILE A 572 1.51 1.53 12.74
CA ILE A 572 1.59 1.09 14.12
C ILE A 572 0.19 0.91 14.69
N LYS A 573 0.03 -0.14 15.51
CA LYS A 573 -1.16 -0.41 16.31
C LYS A 573 -0.82 -0.30 17.80
N GLU A 574 -1.56 0.56 18.48
CA GLU A 574 -1.52 0.70 19.94
C GLU A 574 -2.38 -0.37 20.61
N THR A 575 -1.85 -1.04 21.63
CA THR A 575 -2.56 -2.03 22.44
C THR A 575 -2.35 -1.76 23.92
N THR A 576 -3.43 -1.64 24.68
CA THR A 576 -3.39 -1.50 26.13
C THR A 576 -3.26 -2.87 26.78
N THR A 577 -2.17 -3.08 27.52
CA THR A 577 -1.92 -4.28 28.31
C THR A 577 -1.97 -3.96 29.80
N SER A 578 -2.00 -4.99 30.66
CA SER A 578 -1.89 -4.82 32.12
C SER A 578 -0.58 -4.16 32.56
N ALA A 579 0.46 -4.21 31.72
CA ALA A 579 1.77 -3.56 31.97
C ALA A 579 1.88 -2.14 31.36
N GLY A 580 0.81 -1.62 30.75
CA GLY A 580 0.77 -0.31 30.09
C GLY A 580 0.56 -0.39 28.57
N ILE A 581 0.85 0.72 27.88
CA ILE A 581 0.69 0.84 26.43
C ILE A 581 1.83 0.10 25.71
N SER A 582 1.48 -0.72 24.72
CA SER A 582 2.43 -1.39 23.83
C SER A 582 2.14 -1.08 22.36
N TYR A 583 3.20 -0.92 21.57
CA TYR A 583 3.14 -0.64 20.14
C TYR A 583 3.55 -1.86 19.32
N THR A 584 2.67 -2.27 18.42
CA THR A 584 2.88 -3.43 17.52
C THR A 584 2.74 -3.01 16.07
N ASN A 585 3.30 -3.81 15.17
CA ASN A 585 3.20 -3.58 13.74
C ASN A 585 1.76 -3.85 13.25
N ASN A 586 1.20 -2.94 12.46
CA ASN A 586 -0.16 -3.05 11.92
C ASN A 586 -0.20 -3.59 10.48
N ILE A 587 0.96 -3.69 9.81
CA ILE A 587 1.07 -4.12 8.40
C ILE A 587 1.91 -5.40 8.34
N ALA A 588 1.47 -6.44 7.62
CA ALA A 588 2.24 -7.68 7.60
C ALA A 588 3.62 -7.47 6.92
N SER A 589 4.70 -8.00 7.51
CA SER A 589 6.05 -7.82 6.95
C SER A 589 6.20 -8.39 5.52
N GLN A 590 5.39 -9.39 5.17
CA GLN A 590 5.30 -9.93 3.80
C GLN A 590 4.74 -8.91 2.80
N GLU A 591 3.74 -8.11 3.19
CA GLU A 591 3.17 -7.05 2.34
C GLU A 591 4.23 -5.98 2.04
N LEU A 592 4.95 -5.52 3.07
CA LEU A 592 6.05 -4.55 2.92
C LEU A 592 7.18 -5.09 2.01
N LYS A 593 7.54 -6.37 2.17
CA LYS A 593 8.54 -7.06 1.32
C LYS A 593 8.06 -7.16 -0.12
N GLY A 594 6.79 -7.49 -0.35
CA GLY A 594 6.18 -7.54 -1.68
C GLY A 594 6.23 -6.19 -2.40
N ILE A 595 5.89 -5.11 -1.71
CA ILE A 595 5.97 -3.73 -2.24
C ILE A 595 7.41 -3.37 -2.56
N LYS A 596 8.35 -3.57 -1.63
CA LYS A 596 9.78 -3.32 -1.83
C LYS A 596 10.30 -4.04 -3.08
N ASN A 597 9.99 -5.32 -3.23
CA ASN A 597 10.46 -6.14 -4.35
C ASN A 597 9.88 -5.63 -5.67
N THR A 598 8.59 -5.30 -5.69
CA THR A 598 7.90 -4.78 -6.88
C THR A 598 8.49 -3.44 -7.32
N VAL A 599 8.63 -2.47 -6.39
CA VAL A 599 9.21 -1.16 -6.66
C VAL A 599 10.66 -1.28 -7.15
N THR A 600 11.45 -2.16 -6.55
CA THR A 600 12.84 -2.44 -6.98
C THR A 600 12.87 -3.03 -8.40
N SER A 601 11.95 -3.95 -8.69
CA SER A 601 11.83 -4.58 -10.01
C SER A 601 11.45 -3.56 -11.09
N VAL A 602 10.47 -2.69 -10.84
CA VAL A 602 10.10 -1.60 -11.77
C VAL A 602 11.31 -0.71 -12.04
N ARG A 603 11.97 -0.22 -10.99
CA ARG A 603 13.09 0.72 -11.11
C ARG A 603 14.20 0.12 -11.97
N LYS A 604 14.56 -1.13 -11.69
CA LYS A 604 15.56 -1.90 -12.46
C LYS A 604 15.16 -2.06 -13.93
N ASN A 605 13.90 -2.43 -14.20
CA ASN A 605 13.43 -2.62 -15.58
C ASN A 605 13.42 -1.31 -16.37
N ILE A 606 13.09 -0.18 -15.73
CA ILE A 606 13.18 1.14 -16.36
C ILE A 606 14.63 1.49 -16.69
N ASP A 607 15.57 1.29 -15.76
CA ASP A 607 16.99 1.58 -15.98
C ASP A 607 17.60 0.73 -17.10
N GLN A 608 17.13 -0.51 -17.24
CA GLN A 608 17.55 -1.42 -18.32
C GLN A 608 16.94 -1.06 -19.69
N ASN A 609 15.94 -0.18 -19.75
CA ASN A 609 15.22 0.19 -20.96
C ASN A 609 15.12 1.72 -21.12
N PRO A 610 16.25 2.45 -21.29
CA PRO A 610 16.26 3.92 -21.32
C PRO A 610 15.46 4.55 -22.48
N GLY A 611 15.20 3.79 -23.57
CA GLY A 611 14.37 4.23 -24.70
C GLY A 611 12.88 3.89 -24.58
N LEU A 612 12.42 3.42 -23.41
CA LEU A 612 11.01 3.06 -23.20
C LEU A 612 10.10 4.30 -23.20
N PHE A 613 10.61 5.41 -22.70
CA PHE A 613 9.90 6.68 -22.64
C PHE A 613 10.49 7.69 -23.61
N HIS A 614 9.64 8.42 -24.33
CA HIS A 614 10.06 9.45 -25.28
C HIS A 614 9.80 10.83 -24.66
N PHE A 615 10.86 11.44 -24.14
CA PHE A 615 10.76 12.71 -23.42
C PHE A 615 11.43 13.85 -24.19
N THR A 616 10.74 14.99 -24.24
CA THR A 616 11.31 16.27 -24.64
C THR A 616 11.89 16.97 -23.42
N ALA A 617 13.14 17.45 -23.50
CA ALA A 617 13.80 18.16 -22.40
C ALA A 617 12.90 19.27 -21.82
N ASP A 618 12.86 19.37 -20.49
CA ASP A 618 12.09 20.35 -19.72
C ASP A 618 10.56 20.33 -19.90
N SER A 619 10.00 19.27 -20.50
CA SER A 619 8.54 19.14 -20.54
C SER A 619 7.94 18.80 -19.16
N PRO A 620 6.69 19.22 -18.88
CA PRO A 620 6.00 18.87 -17.63
C PRO A 620 5.94 17.36 -17.38
N GLU A 621 5.79 16.56 -18.44
CA GLU A 621 5.80 15.10 -18.35
C GLU A 621 7.17 14.55 -17.95
N THR A 622 8.26 15.11 -18.49
CA THR A 622 9.63 14.73 -18.11
C THR A 622 9.90 15.03 -16.63
N ILE A 623 9.41 16.18 -16.14
CA ILE A 623 9.50 16.56 -14.73
C ILE A 623 8.70 15.59 -13.86
N SER A 624 7.45 15.30 -14.24
CA SER A 624 6.58 14.36 -13.50
C SER A 624 7.16 12.94 -13.48
N TYR A 625 7.70 12.47 -14.61
CA TYR A 625 8.41 11.20 -14.69
C TYR A 625 9.62 11.14 -13.75
N ASN A 626 10.47 12.17 -13.73
CA ASN A 626 11.62 12.23 -12.83
C ASN A 626 11.18 12.22 -11.36
N ASN A 627 10.08 12.91 -11.03
CA ASN A 627 9.48 12.87 -9.71
C ASN A 627 9.01 11.45 -9.34
N LEU A 628 8.39 10.71 -10.26
CA LEU A 628 8.02 9.31 -10.05
C LEU A 628 9.23 8.40 -9.80
N LEU A 629 10.35 8.63 -10.50
CA LEU A 629 11.59 7.87 -10.26
C LEU A 629 12.20 8.14 -8.87
N ILE A 630 12.25 9.41 -8.47
CA ILE A 630 12.67 9.81 -7.11
C ILE A 630 11.76 9.13 -6.08
N PHE A 631 10.46 9.15 -6.33
CA PHE A 631 9.48 8.54 -5.44
C PHE A 631 9.59 7.02 -5.37
N LEU A 632 9.91 6.32 -6.47
CA LEU A 632 10.19 4.88 -6.45
C LEU A 632 11.38 4.56 -5.55
N ASP A 633 12.48 5.30 -5.68
CA ASP A 633 13.67 5.09 -4.84
C ASP A 633 13.37 5.40 -3.36
N TYR A 634 12.62 6.46 -3.09
CA TYR A 634 12.16 6.80 -1.75
C TYR A 634 11.23 5.72 -1.14
N LEU A 635 10.27 5.19 -1.92
CA LEU A 635 9.38 4.10 -1.47
C LEU A 635 10.17 2.83 -1.16
N LYS A 636 11.13 2.45 -2.00
CA LYS A 636 12.01 1.28 -1.78
C LYS A 636 12.75 1.40 -0.45
N ASP A 637 13.32 2.56 -0.18
CA ASP A 637 14.06 2.82 1.05
C ASP A 637 13.13 2.88 2.26
N SER A 638 11.94 3.48 2.11
CA SER A 638 10.90 3.55 3.15
C SER A 638 10.43 2.16 3.56
N MET A 639 10.14 1.28 2.60
CA MET A 639 9.73 -0.09 2.90
C MET A 639 10.86 -0.87 3.58
N SER A 640 12.12 -0.69 3.15
CA SER A 640 13.28 -1.32 3.80
C SER A 640 13.43 -0.88 5.26
N PHE A 641 13.28 0.43 5.50
CA PHE A 641 13.28 1.00 6.83
C PHE A 641 12.13 0.46 7.71
N PHE A 642 10.90 0.40 7.19
CA PHE A 642 9.76 -0.15 7.93
C PHE A 642 9.88 -1.64 8.22
N ILE A 643 10.41 -2.44 7.28
CA ILE A 643 10.70 -3.86 7.52
C ILE A 643 11.67 -3.98 8.70
N TYR A 644 12.79 -3.27 8.67
CA TYR A 644 13.78 -3.32 9.74
C TYR A 644 13.21 -2.84 11.08
N LEU A 645 12.47 -1.73 11.10
CA LEU A 645 11.82 -1.20 12.29
C LEU A 645 10.87 -2.22 12.95
N THR A 646 10.07 -2.90 12.14
CA THR A 646 9.10 -3.89 12.64
C THR A 646 9.75 -5.18 13.14
N GLU A 647 10.97 -5.48 12.70
CA GLU A 647 11.73 -6.68 13.08
C GLU A 647 12.71 -6.45 14.27
N THR A 648 13.05 -5.20 14.64
CA THR A 648 14.16 -4.90 15.57
C THR A 648 13.81 -4.34 16.95
N GLY A 649 12.52 -4.10 17.26
CA GLY A 649 12.09 -3.68 18.60
C GLY A 649 11.20 -2.44 18.62
N LEU A 650 10.16 -2.46 17.79
CA LEU A 650 9.23 -1.35 17.54
C LEU A 650 8.77 -0.62 18.82
N ASP A 651 8.32 -1.34 19.84
CA ASP A 651 7.79 -0.74 21.07
C ASP A 651 8.78 0.21 21.77
N ALA A 652 10.03 -0.22 21.93
CA ALA A 652 11.07 0.58 22.58
C ALA A 652 11.46 1.80 21.72
N ILE A 653 11.48 1.64 20.39
CA ILE A 653 11.85 2.71 19.47
C ILE A 653 10.78 3.80 19.47
N ILE A 654 9.49 3.43 19.40
CA ILE A 654 8.37 4.39 19.42
C ILE A 654 8.28 5.14 20.77
N LYS A 655 8.60 4.46 21.88
CA LYS A 655 8.71 5.11 23.20
C LYS A 655 9.94 6.01 23.34
N GLY A 656 10.98 5.77 22.54
CA GLY A 656 12.22 6.54 22.54
C GLY A 656 12.18 7.84 21.72
N ILE A 657 11.09 8.11 21.01
CA ILE A 657 10.94 9.33 20.21
C ILE A 657 10.83 10.54 21.13
N SER A 658 11.78 11.47 21.03
CA SER A 658 11.85 12.64 21.91
C SER A 658 10.76 13.68 21.65
N ASN A 659 10.21 13.73 20.42
CA ASN A 659 9.17 14.69 20.01
C ASN A 659 7.76 14.06 20.13
N PRO A 660 6.92 14.49 21.10
CA PRO A 660 5.58 13.92 21.29
C PRO A 660 4.64 14.12 20.10
N ALA A 661 4.82 15.22 19.34
CA ALA A 661 4.03 15.47 18.14
C ALA A 661 4.33 14.44 17.04
N SER A 662 5.60 14.03 16.91
CA SER A 662 6.03 12.99 15.97
C SER A 662 5.51 11.61 16.37
N GLN A 663 5.51 11.29 17.66
CA GLN A 663 4.87 10.08 18.17
C GLN A 663 3.38 10.06 17.85
N THR A 664 2.68 11.18 18.09
CA THR A 664 1.24 11.31 17.78
C THR A 664 0.96 11.13 16.28
N ARG A 665 1.79 11.74 15.41
CA ARG A 665 1.67 11.58 13.95
C ARG A 665 1.86 10.12 13.52
N LEU A 666 2.87 9.42 14.05
CA LEU A 666 3.10 8.00 13.71
C LEU A 666 1.93 7.08 14.09
N LEU A 667 1.22 7.41 15.17
CA LEU A 667 0.07 6.62 15.65
C LEU A 667 -1.23 6.93 14.90
N ARG A 668 -1.43 8.19 14.49
CA ARG A 668 -2.71 8.67 13.93
C ARG A 668 -2.74 8.72 12.40
N ASN A 669 -1.60 8.93 11.75
CA ASN A 669 -1.55 9.14 10.32
C ASN A 669 -1.39 7.81 9.57
N ASP A 670 -1.95 7.77 8.36
CA ASP A 670 -1.74 6.68 7.43
C ASP A 670 -0.36 6.75 6.75
N ILE A 671 0.05 5.66 6.08
CA ILE A 671 1.33 5.57 5.36
C ILE A 671 1.47 6.71 4.33
N LYS A 672 0.41 7.02 3.57
CA LYS A 672 0.40 8.13 2.61
C LYS A 672 0.81 9.43 3.29
N THR A 673 0.09 9.82 4.33
CA THR A 673 0.30 11.08 5.04
C THR A 673 1.71 11.12 5.65
N LEU A 674 2.17 10.01 6.23
CA LEU A 674 3.53 9.90 6.78
C LEU A 674 4.61 10.03 5.71
N LEU A 675 4.41 9.48 4.52
CA LEU A 675 5.45 9.46 3.49
C LEU A 675 5.41 10.66 2.54
N THR A 676 4.32 11.44 2.47
CA THR A 676 4.18 12.47 1.42
C THR A 676 3.84 13.86 1.92
N THR A 677 3.61 14.06 3.23
CA THR A 677 3.43 15.40 3.82
C THR A 677 4.72 15.89 4.45
N HIS A 678 4.91 17.21 4.55
CA HIS A 678 6.15 17.78 5.07
C HIS A 678 6.43 17.32 6.52
N GLU A 679 5.41 17.38 7.38
CA GLU A 679 5.51 16.97 8.79
C GLU A 679 5.67 15.45 8.94
N GLY A 680 5.01 14.67 8.09
CA GLY A 680 5.14 13.22 8.03
C GLY A 680 6.55 12.82 7.62
N VAL A 681 7.04 13.33 6.48
CA VAL A 681 8.38 13.05 5.96
C VAL A 681 9.43 13.45 6.99
N SER A 682 9.31 14.63 7.61
CA SER A 682 10.20 15.04 8.69
C SER A 682 10.19 14.05 9.86
N THR A 683 9.04 13.49 10.22
CA THR A 683 8.92 12.50 11.29
C THR A 683 9.65 11.19 10.92
N VAL A 684 9.44 10.69 9.71
CA VAL A 684 10.01 9.42 9.24
C VAL A 684 11.50 9.53 8.87
N THR A 685 11.98 10.71 8.47
CA THR A 685 13.38 10.91 8.05
C THR A 685 14.29 11.50 9.13
N SER A 686 13.75 12.08 10.21
CA SER A 686 14.55 12.67 11.30
C SER A 686 14.28 12.00 12.65
N ASP A 687 13.06 12.13 13.17
CA ASP A 687 12.78 11.77 14.57
C ASP A 687 12.76 10.26 14.81
N LEU A 688 12.19 9.51 13.87
CA LEU A 688 12.13 8.04 13.96
C LEU A 688 13.51 7.38 13.74
N PRO A 689 14.33 7.79 12.74
CA PRO A 689 15.71 7.33 12.62
C PRO A 689 16.57 7.67 13.84
N ALA A 690 16.40 8.86 14.43
CA ALA A 690 17.10 9.24 15.66
C ALA A 690 16.80 8.27 16.82
N ALA A 691 15.54 7.93 17.04
CA ALA A 691 15.14 6.95 18.05
C ALA A 691 15.67 5.53 17.73
N LEU A 692 15.67 5.13 16.46
CA LEU A 692 16.23 3.85 16.01
C LEU A 692 17.74 3.77 16.24
N ILE A 693 18.48 4.85 15.93
CA ILE A 693 19.93 4.92 16.15
C ILE A 693 20.23 4.81 17.65
N ASP A 694 19.51 5.54 18.51
CA ASP A 694 19.70 5.45 19.96
C ASP A 694 19.43 4.04 20.49
N TYR A 695 18.32 3.43 20.07
CA TYR A 695 17.97 2.05 20.44
C TYR A 695 19.05 1.05 20.00
N THR A 696 19.47 1.13 18.74
CA THR A 696 20.45 0.20 18.16
C THR A 696 21.83 0.37 18.80
N THR A 697 22.24 1.61 19.07
CA THR A 697 23.51 1.92 19.75
C THR A 697 23.53 1.34 21.16
N LYS A 698 22.43 1.51 21.92
CA LYS A 698 22.28 0.92 23.26
C LYS A 698 22.30 -0.61 23.23
N ARG A 699 21.64 -1.21 22.23
CA ARG A 699 21.55 -2.67 22.06
C ARG A 699 22.93 -3.31 21.82
N TYR A 700 23.82 -2.64 21.08
CA TYR A 700 25.12 -3.17 20.70
C TYR A 700 26.30 -2.53 21.47
N GLY A 701 26.05 -2.05 22.69
CA GLY A 701 27.11 -1.62 23.61
C GLY A 701 27.99 -0.48 23.07
N ASP A 702 27.38 0.49 22.38
CA ASP A 702 28.05 1.66 21.80
C ASP A 702 29.11 1.36 20.71
N ASN A 703 29.10 0.16 20.10
CA ASN A 703 29.93 -0.14 18.93
C ASN A 703 29.42 0.58 17.67
N LEU A 704 29.90 1.81 17.46
CA LEU A 704 29.42 2.72 16.42
C LEU A 704 29.68 2.20 15.00
N GLU A 705 30.81 1.54 14.75
CA GLU A 705 31.14 1.01 13.41
C GLU A 705 30.16 -0.09 12.99
N TYR A 706 29.87 -1.02 13.92
CA TYR A 706 28.89 -2.07 13.69
C TYR A 706 27.46 -1.51 13.51
N VAL A 707 27.09 -0.50 14.30
CA VAL A 707 25.77 0.15 14.19
C VAL A 707 25.63 0.85 12.83
N ILE A 708 26.68 1.52 12.35
CA ILE A 708 26.68 2.14 11.02
C ILE A 708 26.51 1.09 9.93
N ASP A 709 27.30 0.00 9.95
CA ASP A 709 27.21 -1.06 8.95
C ASP A 709 25.81 -1.72 8.92
N MET A 710 25.26 -2.00 10.10
CA MET A 710 23.93 -2.58 10.25
C MET A 710 22.82 -1.65 9.73
N LEU A 711 22.80 -0.39 10.18
CA LEU A 711 21.73 0.55 9.80
C LEU A 711 21.82 0.97 8.33
N THR A 712 23.02 1.15 7.80
CA THR A 712 23.19 1.54 6.40
C THR A 712 22.81 0.42 5.43
N SER A 713 23.15 -0.82 5.76
CA SER A 713 22.79 -1.98 4.93
C SER A 713 21.28 -2.27 4.91
N GLN A 714 20.57 -1.98 6.01
CA GLN A 714 19.15 -2.32 6.15
C GLN A 714 18.18 -1.16 5.88
N CYS A 715 18.56 0.09 6.16
CA CYS A 715 17.67 1.25 6.13
C CYS A 715 17.95 2.25 4.98
N GLY A 716 18.94 1.98 4.12
CA GLY A 716 19.19 2.76 2.92
C GLY A 716 19.39 4.27 3.19
N SER A 717 18.65 5.13 2.49
CA SER A 717 18.76 6.59 2.63
C SER A 717 18.24 7.15 3.96
N PHE A 718 17.47 6.41 4.75
CA PHE A 718 16.93 6.85 6.04
C PHE A 718 17.95 6.82 7.18
N CYS A 719 19.02 6.02 7.05
CA CYS A 719 20.10 5.94 8.04
C CYS A 719 21.45 5.85 7.32
N ARG A 720 21.91 6.93 6.69
CA ARG A 720 23.24 6.95 6.07
C ARG A 720 24.31 7.02 7.17
N ALA A 721 25.51 6.53 6.87
CA ALA A 721 26.63 6.53 7.83
C ALA A 721 26.86 7.91 8.45
N LYS A 722 26.81 8.96 7.62
CA LYS A 722 26.94 10.35 8.04
C LYS A 722 25.83 10.82 8.99
N ASP A 723 24.59 10.36 8.81
CA ASP A 723 23.46 10.76 9.65
C ASP A 723 23.58 10.13 11.04
N VAL A 724 24.04 8.86 11.10
CA VAL A 724 24.38 8.17 12.36
C VAL A 724 25.50 8.92 13.10
N LEU A 725 26.54 9.35 12.39
CA LEU A 725 27.65 10.11 12.97
C LEU A 725 27.22 11.50 13.46
N ILE A 726 26.39 12.23 12.71
CA ILE A 726 25.82 13.53 13.13
C ILE A 726 24.98 13.36 14.39
N TYR A 727 24.10 12.35 14.43
CA TYR A 727 23.26 12.06 15.59
C TYR A 727 24.11 11.68 16.81
N ASN A 728 25.10 10.80 16.62
CA ASN A 728 26.00 10.40 17.70
C ASN A 728 26.79 11.59 18.26
N ALA A 729 27.31 12.47 17.38
CA ALA A 729 27.99 13.69 17.80
C ALA A 729 27.07 14.63 18.59
N ALA A 730 25.82 14.81 18.16
CA ALA A 730 24.82 15.59 18.90
C ALA A 730 24.58 15.01 20.31
N LYS A 731 24.44 13.68 20.40
CA LYS A 731 24.26 12.98 21.68
C LYS A 731 25.49 13.12 22.59
N GLN A 732 26.70 13.00 22.02
CA GLN A 732 27.95 13.22 22.74
C GLN A 732 28.03 14.64 23.31
N ILE A 733 27.75 15.67 22.50
CA ILE A 733 27.74 17.07 22.95
C ILE A 733 26.71 17.28 24.06
N SER A 734 25.50 16.70 23.92
CA SER A 734 24.47 16.76 24.96
C SER A 734 24.92 16.08 26.26
N SER A 735 25.53 14.89 26.18
CA SER A 735 26.03 14.15 27.35
C SER A 735 27.16 14.87 28.09
N ALA A 736 27.93 15.70 27.40
CA ALA A 736 28.98 16.51 28.00
C ALA A 736 28.43 17.58 28.97
N LYS A 737 27.16 17.99 28.83
CA LYS A 737 26.48 18.92 29.76
C LYS A 737 26.37 18.35 31.18
N THR A 738 26.33 17.02 31.32
CA THR A 738 26.17 16.31 32.60
C THR A 738 27.43 15.57 33.06
N ALA A 739 28.51 15.60 32.26
CA ALA A 739 29.76 14.91 32.56
C ALA A 739 30.68 15.77 33.43
N ASN A 740 31.65 15.14 34.11
CA ASN A 740 32.70 15.89 34.82
C ASN A 740 33.65 16.58 33.81
N SER A 741 34.42 17.59 34.27
CA SER A 741 35.20 18.48 33.39
C SER A 741 36.21 17.75 32.48
N GLU A 742 36.85 16.68 32.96
CA GLU A 742 37.82 15.92 32.17
C GLU A 742 37.15 15.03 31.12
N GLN A 743 36.07 14.33 31.50
CA GLN A 743 35.28 13.52 30.59
C GLN A 743 34.59 14.39 29.53
N ALA A 744 34.00 15.53 29.93
CA ALA A 744 33.38 16.47 29.02
C ALA A 744 34.37 16.94 27.94
N ARG A 745 35.61 17.25 28.31
CA ARG A 745 36.65 17.65 27.36
C ARG A 745 36.97 16.55 26.35
N ALA A 746 37.11 15.31 26.80
CA ALA A 746 37.39 14.17 25.93
C ALA A 746 36.21 13.88 24.97
N ILE A 747 34.97 13.94 25.47
CA ILE A 747 33.75 13.74 24.68
C ILE A 747 33.64 14.82 23.58
N LEU A 748 33.86 16.09 23.94
CA LEU A 748 33.77 17.20 22.99
C LEU A 748 34.88 17.19 21.94
N ALA A 749 36.09 16.74 22.31
CA ALA A 749 37.18 16.56 21.35
C ALA A 749 36.85 15.43 20.34
N ASN A 750 36.28 14.32 20.81
CA ASN A 750 35.87 13.21 19.95
C ASN A 750 34.72 13.59 19.01
N SER A 751 33.72 14.32 19.51
CA SER A 751 32.60 14.79 18.70
C SER A 751 33.06 15.78 17.64
N PHE A 752 33.97 16.69 17.97
CA PHE A 752 34.55 17.63 17.00
C PHE A 752 35.34 16.90 15.92
N THR A 753 36.20 15.94 16.29
CA THR A 753 36.98 15.14 15.34
C THR A 753 36.08 14.38 14.37
N THR A 754 34.97 13.83 14.87
CA THR A 754 33.98 13.13 14.05
C THR A 754 33.27 14.08 13.10
N LEU A 755 32.79 15.23 13.59
CA LEU A 755 32.09 16.23 12.77
C LEU A 755 32.99 16.84 11.70
N SER A 756 34.25 17.16 12.03
CA SER A 756 35.25 17.68 11.08
C SER A 756 35.49 16.71 9.91
N ARG A 757 35.57 15.40 10.18
CA ARG A 757 35.72 14.36 9.15
C ARG A 757 34.56 14.32 8.15
N ILE A 758 33.35 14.71 8.57
CA ILE A 758 32.14 14.70 7.75
C ILE A 758 31.64 16.11 7.40
N ALA A 759 32.47 17.14 7.54
CA ALA A 759 32.06 18.55 7.41
C ALA A 759 31.32 18.90 6.10
N GLY A 760 31.66 18.23 4.99
CA GLY A 760 30.96 18.39 3.71
C GLY A 760 29.49 17.94 3.71
N SER A 761 29.09 17.13 4.70
CA SER A 761 27.73 16.60 4.84
C SER A 761 26.88 17.34 5.87
N ILE A 762 27.45 18.28 6.62
CA ILE A 762 26.74 19.00 7.69
C ILE A 762 25.98 20.20 7.08
N PRO A 763 24.64 20.28 7.24
CA PRO A 763 23.87 21.46 6.85
C PRO A 763 24.25 22.68 7.69
N CYS A 764 24.13 23.89 7.14
CA CYS A 764 24.47 25.13 7.83
C CYS A 764 23.69 25.30 9.16
N SER A 765 22.41 24.93 9.19
CA SER A 765 21.59 24.99 10.40
C SER A 765 22.12 24.10 11.52
N LYS A 766 22.58 22.89 11.20
CA LYS A 766 23.20 21.98 12.17
C LYS A 766 24.60 22.40 12.57
N ALA A 767 25.39 22.97 11.66
CA ALA A 767 26.68 23.57 12.00
C ALA A 767 26.52 24.71 13.01
N ALA A 768 25.51 25.58 12.82
CA ALA A 768 25.18 26.65 13.77
C ALA A 768 24.73 26.10 15.13
N GLU A 769 23.87 25.08 15.14
CA GLU A 769 23.43 24.40 16.36
C GLU A 769 24.62 23.82 17.15
N PHE A 770 25.51 23.08 16.47
CA PHE A 770 26.71 22.53 17.11
C PHE A 770 27.66 23.60 17.61
N ALA A 771 27.90 24.65 16.82
CA ALA A 771 28.73 25.77 17.23
C ALA A 771 28.18 26.44 18.51
N SER A 772 26.87 26.69 18.56
CA SER A 772 26.20 27.23 19.76
C SER A 772 26.36 26.31 20.96
N GLN A 773 26.16 24.99 20.80
CA GLN A 773 26.31 24.04 21.91
C GLN A 773 27.76 23.94 22.41
N TYR A 774 28.75 24.02 21.53
CA TYR A 774 30.16 24.10 21.94
C TYR A 774 30.46 25.38 22.72
N VAL A 775 29.88 26.51 22.31
CA VAL A 775 30.01 27.80 23.00
C VAL A 775 29.37 27.76 24.40
N GLU A 776 28.16 27.20 24.53
CA GLU A 776 27.50 26.98 25.82
C GLU A 776 28.36 26.17 26.80
N LEU A 777 29.13 25.22 26.27
CA LEU A 777 30.04 24.36 27.03
C LEU A 777 31.44 24.98 27.23
N GLY A 778 31.66 26.22 26.80
CA GLY A 778 32.93 26.95 26.94
C GLY A 778 33.98 26.65 25.86
N HIS A 779 33.69 25.79 24.89
CA HIS A 779 34.62 25.32 23.85
C HIS A 779 34.48 26.07 22.51
N HIS A 780 34.63 27.40 22.54
CA HIS A 780 34.44 28.29 21.39
C HIS A 780 35.28 27.93 20.15
N VAL A 781 36.52 27.45 20.36
CA VAL A 781 37.42 27.03 19.28
C VAL A 781 36.80 25.93 18.41
N TYR A 782 36.09 24.95 19.00
CA TYR A 782 35.47 23.87 18.24
C TYR A 782 34.33 24.37 17.34
N GLY A 783 33.52 25.33 17.83
CA GLY A 783 32.47 25.95 17.03
C GLY A 783 33.02 26.69 15.81
N ILE A 784 34.08 27.47 16.01
CA ILE A 784 34.76 28.21 14.93
C ILE A 784 35.37 27.24 13.91
N LEU A 785 36.19 26.29 14.37
CA LEU A 785 36.89 25.38 13.47
C LEU A 785 35.92 24.49 12.70
N LEU A 786 34.80 24.06 13.30
CA LEU A 786 33.79 23.26 12.62
C LEU A 786 33.14 24.04 11.46
N ALA A 787 32.77 25.30 11.71
CA ALA A 787 32.20 26.17 10.70
C ALA A 787 33.20 26.39 9.54
N LEU A 788 34.47 26.64 9.86
CA LEU A 788 35.52 26.80 8.86
C LEU A 788 35.84 25.50 8.10
N ASP A 789 35.79 24.34 8.75
CA ASP A 789 35.92 23.04 8.07
C ASP A 789 34.77 22.82 7.09
N CYS A 790 33.54 23.17 7.48
CA CYS A 790 32.38 23.11 6.60
C CYS A 790 32.52 24.04 5.38
N ALA A 791 33.08 25.24 5.57
CA ALA A 791 33.37 26.16 4.48
C ALA A 791 34.48 25.63 3.56
N GLN A 792 35.57 25.11 4.12
CA GLN A 792 36.72 24.61 3.35
C GLN A 792 36.36 23.42 2.45
N VAL A 793 35.54 22.49 2.93
CA VAL A 793 35.14 21.31 2.12
C VAL A 793 34.25 21.70 0.93
N ARG A 794 33.53 22.84 1.00
CA ARG A 794 32.72 23.37 -0.10
C ARG A 794 33.55 24.10 -1.16
N ASP A 795 34.79 24.45 -0.82
CA ASP A 795 35.74 25.09 -1.70
C ASP A 795 37.16 24.53 -1.48
N PRO A 796 37.42 23.26 -1.87
CA PRO A 796 38.70 22.59 -1.58
C PRO A 796 39.90 23.26 -2.26
N LEU A 797 39.66 23.97 -3.37
CA LEU A 797 40.69 24.64 -4.16
C LEU A 797 40.85 26.13 -3.81
N ASN A 798 40.04 26.65 -2.87
CA ASN A 798 39.98 28.07 -2.53
C ASN A 798 39.68 29.00 -3.72
N ASP A 799 38.81 28.55 -4.64
CA ASP A 799 38.37 29.31 -5.81
C ASP A 799 37.66 30.62 -5.42
N ALA A 800 37.08 30.67 -4.22
CA ALA A 800 36.52 31.90 -3.64
C ALA A 800 37.58 33.00 -3.45
N THR A 801 38.84 32.62 -3.19
CA THR A 801 39.95 33.58 -3.10
C THR A 801 40.28 34.18 -4.46
N ALA A 802 40.27 33.36 -5.51
CA ALA A 802 40.50 33.84 -6.87
C ALA A 802 39.36 34.75 -7.37
N TYR A 803 38.13 34.52 -6.90
CA TYR A 803 36.99 35.40 -7.15
C TYR A 803 37.16 36.78 -6.49
N LEU A 804 37.60 36.78 -5.23
CA LEU A 804 37.92 38.00 -4.48
C LEU A 804 39.06 38.80 -5.15
N ASP A 805 40.16 38.12 -5.52
CA ASP A 805 41.31 38.76 -6.16
C ASP A 805 40.99 39.36 -7.53
N ALA A 806 39.97 38.82 -8.22
CA ALA A 806 39.47 39.36 -9.48
C ALA A 806 38.53 40.57 -9.32
N GLY A 807 38.28 41.03 -8.09
CA GLY A 807 37.40 42.17 -7.80
C GLY A 807 35.90 41.82 -7.84
N CYS A 808 35.54 40.56 -7.56
CA CYS A 808 34.15 40.09 -7.50
C CYS A 808 33.30 40.42 -8.74
N PRO A 809 33.71 40.00 -9.95
CA PRO A 809 32.99 40.32 -11.17
C PRO A 809 31.56 39.73 -11.19
N PRO A 810 30.55 40.46 -11.72
CA PRO A 810 29.20 39.94 -11.86
C PRO A 810 29.17 38.74 -12.83
N ASP A 811 28.26 37.79 -12.59
CA ASP A 811 28.02 36.58 -13.40
C ASP A 811 29.20 35.58 -13.48
N ASP A 812 30.16 35.66 -12.56
CA ASP A 812 31.25 34.69 -12.45
C ASP A 812 30.78 33.36 -11.84
N ALA A 813 31.21 32.24 -12.41
CA ALA A 813 30.87 30.91 -11.88
C ALA A 813 31.29 30.71 -10.41
N ARG A 814 32.38 31.38 -9.97
CA ARG A 814 32.93 31.32 -8.61
C ARG A 814 32.09 32.11 -7.61
N GLN A 815 31.21 33.01 -8.06
CA GLN A 815 30.26 33.73 -7.20
C GLN A 815 29.38 32.76 -6.39
N ARG A 816 28.93 31.67 -7.03
CA ARG A 816 28.13 30.62 -6.37
C ARG A 816 28.91 29.89 -5.27
N ILE A 817 30.21 29.69 -5.46
CA ILE A 817 31.09 29.05 -4.48
C ILE A 817 31.25 29.96 -3.26
N PHE A 818 31.53 31.24 -3.47
CA PHE A 818 31.61 32.23 -2.37
C PHE A 818 30.28 32.34 -1.62
N ALA A 819 29.15 32.39 -2.34
CA ALA A 819 27.82 32.41 -1.73
C ALA A 819 27.53 31.16 -0.86
N ALA A 820 28.04 29.98 -1.25
CA ALA A 820 27.89 28.75 -0.47
C ALA A 820 28.75 28.71 0.81
N LYS A 821 29.89 29.44 0.86
CA LYS A 821 30.75 29.55 2.06
C LYS A 821 30.22 30.56 3.06
N LYS A 822 29.64 31.66 2.58
CA LYS A 822 29.21 32.81 3.39
C LYS A 822 28.44 32.44 4.68
N PRO A 823 27.41 31.58 4.65
CA PRO A 823 26.67 31.22 5.87
C PRO A 823 27.52 30.56 6.95
N PHE A 824 28.58 29.83 6.58
CA PHE A 824 29.49 29.21 7.53
C PHE A 824 30.52 30.19 8.09
N TYR A 825 30.93 31.19 7.29
CA TYR A 825 31.74 32.29 7.79
C TYR A 825 30.97 33.11 8.82
N ASP A 826 29.70 33.38 8.57
CA ASP A 826 28.83 34.10 9.51
C ASP A 826 28.81 33.40 10.88
N ILE A 827 28.64 32.07 10.92
CA ILE A 827 28.71 31.29 12.17
C ILE A 827 30.07 31.47 12.88
N ALA A 828 31.18 31.35 12.15
CA ALA A 828 32.51 31.50 12.75
C ALA A 828 32.73 32.92 13.32
N ILE A 829 32.28 33.94 12.58
CA ILE A 829 32.38 35.36 12.97
C ILE A 829 31.49 35.64 14.18
N ASP A 830 30.27 35.13 14.23
CA ASP A 830 29.36 35.31 15.36
C ASP A 830 29.97 34.75 16.65
N VAL A 831 30.60 33.57 16.58
CA VAL A 831 31.31 32.97 17.72
C VAL A 831 32.56 33.79 18.09
N LEU A 832 33.28 34.35 17.13
CA LEU A 832 34.41 35.24 17.40
C LEU A 832 33.94 36.51 18.11
N LYS A 833 32.88 37.15 17.60
CA LYS A 833 32.26 38.35 18.20
C LYS A 833 31.80 38.07 19.63
N SER A 834 31.16 36.93 19.88
CA SER A 834 30.67 36.56 21.21
C SER A 834 31.79 36.45 22.27
N VAL A 835 33.01 36.15 21.83
CA VAL A 835 34.20 36.08 22.70
C VAL A 835 34.88 37.45 22.83
N LEU A 836 35.09 38.15 21.71
CA LEU A 836 35.83 39.41 21.67
C LEU A 836 35.09 40.54 22.39
N LEU A 837 33.77 40.59 22.25
CA LEU A 837 32.92 41.61 22.86
C LEU A 837 32.59 41.29 24.33
N ASN A 838 32.92 40.10 24.83
CA ASN A 838 32.66 39.72 26.21
C ASN A 838 33.81 40.17 27.13
N PRO A 839 33.61 41.18 28.00
CA PRO A 839 34.66 41.70 28.87
C PRO A 839 35.14 40.68 29.91
N SER A 840 34.34 39.65 30.20
CA SER A 840 34.65 38.60 31.20
C SER A 840 35.69 37.59 30.70
N GLN A 841 35.98 37.54 29.40
CA GLN A 841 36.92 36.58 28.83
C GLN A 841 38.39 37.06 28.99
N PRO A 842 39.35 36.21 29.41
CA PRO A 842 40.75 36.61 29.55
C PRO A 842 41.39 37.08 28.23
N ALA A 843 42.30 38.06 28.28
CA ALA A 843 42.97 38.59 27.09
C ALA A 843 43.74 37.51 26.31
N ASP A 844 44.47 36.64 27.02
CA ASP A 844 45.21 35.52 26.42
C ASP A 844 44.29 34.51 25.72
N TYR A 845 43.07 34.31 26.25
CA TYR A 845 42.08 33.43 25.66
C TYR A 845 41.50 34.02 24.38
N ARG A 846 41.20 35.34 24.36
CA ARG A 846 40.77 36.06 23.15
C ARG A 846 41.83 35.99 22.05
N ALA A 847 43.11 36.20 22.40
CA ALA A 847 44.22 36.10 21.47
C ALA A 847 44.37 34.66 20.92
N ASN A 848 44.27 33.64 21.78
CA ASN A 848 44.38 32.24 21.36
C ASN A 848 43.30 31.83 20.35
N ILE A 849 42.05 32.21 20.60
CA ILE A 849 40.93 31.91 19.68
C ILE A 849 41.16 32.55 18.32
N MET A 850 41.58 33.81 18.30
CA MET A 850 41.86 34.53 17.07
C MET A 850 43.00 33.88 16.27
N LEU A 851 44.08 33.47 16.94
CA LEU A 851 45.18 32.74 16.31
C LEU A 851 44.73 31.41 15.70
N LYS A 852 43.75 30.72 16.32
CA LYS A 852 43.17 29.48 15.78
C LYS A 852 42.23 29.72 14.60
N ALA A 853 41.44 30.79 14.63
CA ALA A 853 40.52 31.13 13.55
C ALA A 853 41.27 31.56 12.28
N PHE A 854 42.33 32.36 12.44
CA PHE A 854 43.13 32.91 11.35
C PHE A 854 44.42 32.13 11.08
N ASP A 855 44.44 30.82 11.35
CA ASP A 855 45.61 29.98 11.11
C ASP A 855 46.04 30.06 9.61
N PRO A 856 47.26 30.55 9.30
CA PRO A 856 47.76 30.65 7.94
C PRO A 856 47.76 29.32 7.17
N ALA A 857 47.81 28.18 7.87
CA ALA A 857 47.77 26.86 7.25
C ALA A 857 46.48 26.59 6.47
N ARG A 858 45.36 27.25 6.80
CA ARG A 858 44.07 27.10 6.10
C ARG A 858 44.06 27.74 4.72
N LYS A 859 44.90 28.75 4.46
CA LYS A 859 44.99 29.47 3.19
C LYS A 859 43.65 30.04 2.67
N ASP A 860 42.69 30.29 3.55
CA ASP A 860 41.37 30.83 3.20
C ASP A 860 41.36 32.36 3.30
N LYS A 861 41.93 33.02 2.29
CA LYS A 861 41.99 34.49 2.23
C LYS A 861 40.60 35.11 2.11
N ALA A 862 39.66 34.42 1.46
CA ALA A 862 38.27 34.86 1.37
C ALA A 862 37.60 34.97 2.74
N PHE A 863 37.81 33.99 3.64
CA PHE A 863 37.35 34.11 5.03
C PHE A 863 38.01 35.28 5.76
N GLN A 864 39.33 35.43 5.62
CA GLN A 864 40.09 36.50 6.29
C GLN A 864 39.52 37.88 5.96
N PHE A 865 39.38 38.21 4.67
CA PHE A 865 38.88 39.51 4.24
C PHE A 865 37.43 39.72 4.70
N TYR A 866 36.59 38.70 4.56
CA TYR A 866 35.18 38.75 5.00
C TYR A 866 35.05 38.97 6.52
N ALA A 867 35.90 38.33 7.33
CA ALA A 867 35.93 38.54 8.78
C ALA A 867 36.50 39.91 9.17
N TYR A 868 37.48 40.44 8.41
CA TYR A 868 38.04 41.76 8.64
C TYR A 868 37.03 42.87 8.35
N ASP A 869 36.23 42.72 7.28
CA ASP A 869 35.09 43.60 6.98
C ASP A 869 34.12 43.63 8.19
N ALA A 870 33.71 42.45 8.65
CA ALA A 870 32.80 42.33 9.79
C ALA A 870 33.36 42.93 11.10
N PHE A 871 34.68 42.87 11.32
CA PHE A 871 35.31 43.48 12.51
C PHE A 871 35.51 44.99 12.38
N LEU A 872 35.69 45.51 11.17
CA LEU A 872 35.74 46.96 10.89
C LEU A 872 34.36 47.61 11.04
N GLU A 873 33.29 46.91 10.65
CA GLU A 873 31.92 47.35 10.85
C GLU A 873 31.57 47.49 12.34
N GLU A 874 31.98 46.52 13.16
CA GLU A 874 31.74 46.49 14.61
C GLU A 874 32.76 47.28 15.44
N ASN A 875 33.71 47.97 14.79
CA ASN A 875 34.79 48.74 15.43
C ASN A 875 35.71 47.93 16.39
N ILE A 876 35.90 46.64 16.13
CA ILE A 876 36.80 45.75 16.91
C ILE A 876 38.06 45.32 16.14
N ALA A 877 38.28 45.89 14.96
CA ALA A 877 39.39 45.51 14.07
C ALA A 877 40.80 45.78 14.62
N SER A 878 40.96 46.59 15.69
CA SER A 878 42.26 46.81 16.35
C SER A 878 42.89 45.51 16.86
N VAL A 879 42.08 44.54 17.29
CA VAL A 879 42.54 43.22 17.77
C VAL A 879 43.28 42.43 16.68
N LEU A 880 43.00 42.70 15.39
CA LEU A 880 43.70 42.07 14.26
C LEU A 880 45.19 42.47 14.20
N ILE A 881 45.52 43.67 14.68
CA ILE A 881 46.90 44.17 14.72
C ILE A 881 47.68 43.43 15.80
N ASP A 882 47.07 43.24 16.98
CA ASP A 882 47.71 42.61 18.14
C ASP A 882 48.14 41.17 17.85
N ILE A 883 47.33 40.42 17.10
CA ILE A 883 47.61 39.03 16.72
C ILE A 883 48.47 38.89 15.45
N LYS A 884 48.85 40.01 14.81
CA LYS A 884 49.49 40.03 13.48
C LYS A 884 48.73 39.21 12.44
N ALA A 885 47.44 39.53 12.25
CA ALA A 885 46.55 38.76 11.39
C ALA A 885 47.09 38.64 9.95
N PRO A 886 46.98 37.46 9.31
CA PRO A 886 47.52 37.21 7.97
C PRO A 886 46.84 38.09 6.90
N ASN A 887 47.59 38.49 5.88
CA ASN A 887 47.08 39.32 4.76
C ASN A 887 46.44 40.68 5.16
N LEU A 888 46.59 41.14 6.41
CA LEU A 888 45.98 42.38 6.90
C LEU A 888 46.45 43.62 6.12
N GLU A 889 47.76 43.74 5.82
CA GLU A 889 48.28 44.86 5.01
C GLU A 889 47.71 44.84 3.58
N GLN A 890 47.49 43.66 3.00
CA GLN A 890 46.92 43.52 1.66
C GLN A 890 45.42 43.90 1.65
N TYR A 891 44.67 43.46 2.65
CA TYR A 891 43.27 43.80 2.85
C TYR A 891 43.07 45.31 3.01
N LEU A 892 43.83 45.93 3.92
CA LEU A 892 43.67 47.36 4.21
C LEU A 892 44.06 48.29 3.05
N LYS A 893 44.81 47.79 2.07
CA LYS A 893 45.11 48.50 0.82
C LYS A 893 44.06 48.30 -0.27
N HIS A 894 43.15 47.34 -0.10
CA HIS A 894 42.19 46.95 -1.13
C HIS A 894 41.04 47.96 -1.27
N SER A 895 40.63 48.61 -0.16
CA SER A 895 39.57 49.62 -0.15
C SER A 895 40.13 51.00 0.19
N ALA A 896 39.60 52.04 -0.46
CA ALA A 896 39.97 53.44 -0.21
C ALA A 896 39.10 54.12 0.86
N GLU A 897 38.33 53.34 1.63
CA GLU A 897 37.44 53.86 2.67
C GLU A 897 38.19 54.41 3.88
N TYR A 898 37.57 55.41 4.53
CA TYR A 898 38.14 56.09 5.69
C TYR A 898 38.55 55.11 6.81
N LYS A 899 37.67 54.16 7.18
CA LYS A 899 37.94 53.17 8.25
C LYS A 899 39.13 52.25 7.94
N HIS A 900 39.33 51.90 6.67
CA HIS A 900 40.46 51.07 6.23
C HIS A 900 41.79 51.80 6.42
N TYR A 901 41.86 53.07 6.00
CA TYR A 901 43.06 53.88 6.21
C TYR A 901 43.33 54.18 7.68
N GLN A 902 42.29 54.37 8.51
CA GLN A 902 42.44 54.53 9.96
C GLN A 902 43.13 53.32 10.58
N LEU A 903 42.67 52.10 10.25
CA LEU A 903 43.30 50.88 10.74
C LEU A 903 44.68 50.65 10.13
N LEU A 904 44.90 51.01 8.85
CA LEU A 904 46.20 50.89 8.18
C LEU A 904 47.27 51.78 8.83
N ALA A 905 46.91 53.02 9.18
CA ALA A 905 47.80 53.92 9.89
C ALA A 905 48.19 53.35 11.26
N LEU A 906 47.21 52.79 11.99
CA LEU A 906 47.43 52.14 13.27
C LEU A 906 48.31 50.89 13.12
N TYR A 907 48.05 50.05 12.12
CA TYR A 907 48.83 48.84 11.81
C TYR A 907 50.31 49.16 11.56
N TYR A 908 50.61 50.15 10.71
CA TYR A 908 51.99 50.55 10.44
C TYR A 908 52.67 51.17 11.65
N LYS A 909 51.94 51.98 12.43
CA LYS A 909 52.47 52.57 13.67
C LYS A 909 52.84 51.49 14.69
N THR A 910 51.96 50.50 14.91
CA THR A 910 52.20 49.39 15.85
C THR A 910 53.26 48.42 15.35
N SER A 911 53.43 48.29 14.03
CA SER A 911 54.47 47.45 13.41
C SER A 911 55.82 48.18 13.24
N GLU A 912 56.00 49.36 13.85
CA GLU A 912 57.21 50.20 13.77
C GLU A 912 57.59 50.67 12.35
N CYS A 913 56.68 50.56 11.38
CA CYS A 913 56.81 51.09 10.02
C CYS A 913 56.42 52.58 9.98
N PHE A 914 57.15 53.42 10.73
CA PHE A 914 56.80 54.82 10.95
C PHE A 914 56.78 55.68 9.66
N ASP A 915 57.56 55.31 8.65
CA ASP A 915 57.59 55.98 7.34
C ASP A 915 56.28 55.79 6.56
N LYS A 916 55.74 54.56 6.56
CA LYS A 916 54.46 54.22 5.96
C LYS A 916 53.31 54.80 6.78
N ALA A 917 53.39 54.75 8.12
CA ALA A 917 52.39 55.32 9.01
C ALA A 917 52.23 56.83 8.79
N ALA A 918 53.34 57.58 8.67
CA ALA A 918 53.33 59.02 8.42
C ALA A 918 52.61 59.38 7.12
N LYS A 919 52.86 58.63 6.03
CA LYS A 919 52.19 58.83 4.74
C LYS A 919 50.69 58.57 4.82
N VAL A 920 50.27 57.52 5.52
CA VAL A 920 48.85 57.20 5.66
C VAL A 920 48.12 58.22 6.56
N TYR A 921 48.73 58.67 7.66
CA TYR A 921 48.14 59.75 8.48
C TYR A 921 48.04 61.08 7.73
N ALA A 922 49.02 61.42 6.89
CA ALA A 922 48.92 62.58 6.02
C ALA A 922 47.77 62.45 5.01
N LEU A 923 47.56 61.25 4.45
CA LEU A 923 46.45 60.97 3.53
C LEU A 923 45.09 61.03 4.26
N LEU A 924 45.00 60.50 5.48
CA LEU A 924 43.81 60.62 6.35
C LEU A 924 43.42 62.07 6.60
N SER A 925 44.38 62.98 6.81
CA SER A 925 44.11 64.41 7.02
C SER A 925 43.48 65.14 5.82
N GLN A 926 43.45 64.49 4.66
CA GLN A 926 42.91 65.03 3.41
C GLN A 926 41.50 64.49 3.07
N PHE A 927 40.93 63.59 3.89
CA PHE A 927 39.57 63.07 3.66
C PHE A 927 38.51 64.17 3.82
N GLN A 928 37.46 64.12 2.99
CA GLN A 928 36.44 65.17 2.93
C GLN A 928 35.47 65.18 4.13
N HIS A 929 35.38 64.09 4.89
CA HIS A 929 34.36 63.86 5.92
C HIS A 929 34.89 63.87 7.37
N ILE A 930 36.11 64.38 7.61
CA ILE A 930 36.70 64.46 8.96
C ILE A 930 36.56 65.84 9.58
N SER A 931 36.51 65.91 10.92
CA SER A 931 36.44 67.19 11.64
C SER A 931 37.76 67.97 11.57
N PRO A 932 37.75 69.30 11.75
CA PRO A 932 38.97 70.10 11.87
C PRO A 932 39.91 69.61 12.99
N GLU A 933 39.35 69.14 14.09
CA GLU A 933 40.10 68.57 15.22
C GLU A 933 40.78 67.24 14.83
N GLU A 934 40.06 66.32 14.18
CA GLU A 934 40.62 65.06 13.68
C GLU A 934 41.73 65.32 12.65
N LYS A 935 41.56 66.34 11.80
CA LYS A 935 42.58 66.74 10.82
C LYS A 935 43.88 67.20 11.49
N ILE A 936 43.78 68.03 12.52
CA ILE A 936 44.93 68.47 13.31
C ILE A 936 45.59 67.26 14.00
N GLU A 937 44.79 66.35 14.56
CA GLU A 937 45.27 65.14 15.22
C GLU A 937 46.04 64.21 14.26
N TYR A 938 45.53 64.00 13.04
CA TYR A 938 46.23 63.19 12.04
C TYR A 938 47.51 63.85 11.53
N ILE A 939 47.53 65.17 11.33
CA ILE A 939 48.76 65.90 10.97
C ILE A 939 49.81 65.77 12.09
N ALA A 940 49.39 65.93 13.35
CA ALA A 940 50.27 65.74 14.49
C ALA A 940 50.81 64.30 14.58
N LYS A 941 49.96 63.29 14.38
CA LYS A 941 50.37 61.87 14.32
C LYS A 941 51.33 61.59 13.15
N ALA A 942 51.11 62.20 11.99
CA ALA A 942 52.00 62.10 10.83
C ALA A 942 53.39 62.70 11.12
N GLU A 943 53.42 63.89 11.72
CA GLU A 943 54.65 64.56 12.13
C GLU A 943 55.43 63.73 13.17
N MET A 944 54.73 63.20 14.19
CA MET A 944 55.34 62.34 15.21
C MET A 944 55.98 61.09 14.59
N CYS A 945 55.29 60.42 13.66
CA CYS A 945 55.85 59.26 12.98
C CYS A 945 57.04 59.64 12.09
N ALA A 946 56.98 60.76 11.38
CA ALA A 946 58.10 61.24 10.55
C ALA A 946 59.35 61.58 11.39
N ARG A 947 59.16 62.17 12.59
CA ARG A 947 60.24 62.42 13.55
C ARG A 947 60.84 61.12 14.09
N ALA A 948 60.02 60.08 14.34
CA ALA A 948 60.50 58.78 14.79
C ALA A 948 61.42 58.09 13.75
N VAL A 949 61.15 58.29 12.46
CA VAL A 949 62.01 57.80 11.36
C VAL A 949 63.37 58.52 11.36
N THR A 950 63.40 59.84 11.58
CA THR A 950 64.65 60.61 11.56
C THR A 950 65.51 60.39 12.80
N SER A 951 64.91 60.04 13.95
CA SER A 951 65.65 59.69 15.17
C SER A 951 66.29 58.29 15.17
N PHE A 952 65.94 57.40 14.24
CA PHE A 952 66.57 56.08 14.09
C PHE A 952 67.88 56.12 13.28
N PHE A 953 68.18 57.24 12.63
CA PHE A 953 69.38 57.46 11.80
C PHE A 953 70.48 58.27 12.51
N PHE A 954 70.37 58.48 13.83
CA PHE A 954 71.38 59.13 14.68
C PHE A 954 71.77 58.28 15.88
#